data_AF-A0A3R7DF96-F1
#
_entry.id   AF-A0A3R7DF96-F1
#
_cell.length_a   1.000
_cell.length_b   1.000
_cell.length_c   1.000
_cell.angle_alpha   90.00
_cell.angle_beta   90.00
_cell.angle_gamma   90.00
#
_symmetry.space_group_name_H-M   'P 1'
#
loop_
_entity.id
_entity.type
_entity.pdbx_description
1 polymer ?
#
loop_
_entity_poly.entity_id
_entity_poly.type
_entity_poly.pdbx_seq_one_letter_code
_entity_poly.pdbx_strand_id
1 'polypeptide(L)'
;MDDDTSSSKSIRMNARKEVTRHEAASATAAEFASSSRWIDAEEYERVATIMAREKDDEYRKSQPTLQLYKPNIKDTMDSRRTANKDLYAALVDRFRHSAKGSMRNSVKTIVCDITNVHTIEDAILYFLCEKHRRNILYFQPEKHRPEETIYRPYDLTHIAPLTQNNKEEHYVMGATNLVHYKANENVECIPVSEWVYHSHMFDHLLKGIPLFQQLLRRRMFSNWNLNVQMRLYCETRLRLGRRLHCARPNFMLALRVIHNVSSTIREICALDVTAAASAKAIPLAEWTHLQEVRYAYLMSCGGLMGIVCDSIGAIESQLNDAKATVHGALHTLVQSIRDDRSPDLLLDQLDNTDMYKMRQAYPEWKSIPMAALKQFKVDNQTQVAQAKRDLMLLPSLFRLLQYLFTESVYFMVLASIHHLHMQFSAADGCAITVAVSFLEKDANGMTLEPSEQDMLHHSMEALSRLVALSNSYSSEYRLVEYLTPPEVADAVPDGKFVSGMRLVDLLKSDDGFHAKVRSIRTAIKVAFTKVATHVKSFETLRPIYSAIQNPSDVLPTMDKVDQYMENVPILLKTIQTKIRRLDTWQHQCHKTQASWSIGFLEVHCRHIISELLERINTQRSMAHQLLTDLTTQGILQCVTALKDAVTIMDERPQTTEAFCEQRRCIRTLSENEKLLLQEIRMVEDAYKALRSNCPAAASDCVGQFNLIHALQAKYNLSFQANVKFSKKMLPVIGQQVAQALQKFTAQCKRILNALETNVTVRNSQTFITGKADFESKLNPLL
;
A
#
# COMPACT_ATOMS: atom_id res chain seq x y z
N MET A 1 -32.25 16.72 -6.86
CA MET A 1 -32.19 16.02 -5.56
C MET A 1 -31.31 16.87 -4.65
N ASP A 2 -31.78 18.03 -4.20
CA ASP A 2 -30.91 19.04 -3.55
C ASP A 2 -31.65 19.92 -2.52
N ASP A 3 -32.45 19.34 -1.62
CA ASP A 3 -33.16 20.12 -0.58
C ASP A 3 -32.90 19.66 0.88
N ASP A 4 -32.60 18.39 1.14
CA ASP A 4 -32.47 17.88 2.53
C ASP A 4 -31.21 18.37 3.29
N THR A 5 -30.21 18.90 2.58
CA THR A 5 -29.00 19.45 3.20
C THR A 5 -29.24 20.80 3.87
N SER A 6 -30.23 21.58 3.41
CA SER A 6 -30.58 22.88 3.98
C SER A 6 -31.19 22.75 5.38
N SER A 7 -32.16 21.82 5.54
CA SER A 7 -32.85 21.58 6.81
C SER A 7 -31.88 21.19 7.93
N SER A 8 -31.04 20.17 7.72
CA SER A 8 -30.06 19.74 8.72
C SER A 8 -29.02 20.83 9.07
N LYS A 9 -28.62 21.66 8.10
CA LYS A 9 -27.64 22.74 8.34
C LYS A 9 -28.29 23.93 9.06
N SER A 10 -29.54 24.26 8.74
CA SER A 10 -30.37 25.25 9.43
C SER A 10 -30.65 24.84 10.88
N ILE A 11 -31.09 23.59 11.10
CA ILE A 11 -31.34 23.04 12.45
C ILE A 11 -30.04 23.02 13.27
N ARG A 12 -28.90 22.58 12.71
CA ARG A 12 -27.61 22.63 13.42
C ARG A 12 -27.13 24.06 13.67
N MET A 13 -27.39 25.02 12.76
CA MET A 13 -27.03 26.43 12.96
C MET A 13 -27.92 27.14 13.98
N ASN A 14 -29.21 26.81 14.02
CA ASN A 14 -30.12 27.30 15.06
C ASN A 14 -29.78 26.66 16.40
N ALA A 15 -29.60 25.33 16.47
CA ALA A 15 -29.10 24.67 17.68
C ALA A 15 -27.75 25.23 18.13
N ARG A 16 -26.81 25.56 17.22
CA ARG A 16 -25.57 26.26 17.59
C ARG A 16 -25.80 27.68 18.06
N LYS A 17 -26.69 28.46 17.43
CA LYS A 17 -27.05 29.84 17.85
C LYS A 17 -27.82 29.87 19.17
N GLU A 18 -28.56 28.80 19.46
CA GLU A 18 -29.39 28.64 20.63
C GLU A 18 -28.57 28.09 21.79
N VAL A 19 -27.65 27.16 21.53
CA VAL A 19 -26.57 26.76 22.45
C VAL A 19 -25.62 27.93 22.69
N THR A 20 -25.14 28.69 21.70
CA THR A 20 -24.29 29.86 21.96
C THR A 20 -25.05 31.03 22.59
N ARG A 21 -26.38 31.15 22.40
CA ARG A 21 -27.21 32.05 23.22
C ARG A 21 -27.40 31.53 24.63
N HIS A 22 -27.57 30.23 24.84
CA HIS A 22 -27.65 29.64 26.17
C HIS A 22 -26.30 29.66 26.89
N GLU A 23 -25.19 29.53 26.19
CA GLU A 23 -23.82 29.63 26.68
C GLU A 23 -23.44 31.10 26.89
N ALA A 24 -23.86 32.03 26.04
CA ALA A 24 -23.68 33.46 26.32
C ALA A 24 -24.58 33.93 27.47
N ALA A 25 -25.84 33.46 27.54
CA ALA A 25 -26.75 33.75 28.66
C ALA A 25 -26.33 33.03 29.95
N SER A 26 -25.73 31.84 29.86
CA SER A 26 -25.18 31.10 31.01
C SER A 26 -23.82 31.64 31.41
N ALA A 27 -22.97 32.09 30.48
CA ALA A 27 -21.71 32.78 30.79
C ALA A 27 -21.99 34.14 31.41
N THR A 28 -22.88 34.95 30.84
CA THR A 28 -23.31 36.21 31.48
C THR A 28 -24.07 35.96 32.77
N ALA A 29 -24.88 34.90 32.92
CA ALA A 29 -25.50 34.57 34.21
C ALA A 29 -24.51 33.97 35.24
N ALA A 30 -23.44 33.29 34.80
CA ALA A 30 -22.40 32.75 35.67
C ALA A 30 -21.40 33.84 36.08
N GLU A 31 -21.03 34.73 35.15
CA GLU A 31 -20.37 36.01 35.43
C GLU A 31 -21.24 36.82 36.37
N PHE A 32 -22.54 36.98 36.16
CA PHE A 32 -23.43 37.74 37.06
C PHE A 32 -23.66 37.04 38.41
N ALA A 33 -23.62 35.71 38.47
CA ALA A 33 -23.72 34.95 39.73
C ALA A 33 -22.43 35.05 40.57
N SER A 34 -21.26 35.04 39.92
CA SER A 34 -19.93 35.17 40.53
C SER A 34 -19.47 36.63 40.69
N SER A 35 -20.08 37.57 39.97
CA SER A 35 -19.81 39.00 40.07
C SER A 35 -20.43 39.61 41.32
N SER A 36 -19.76 40.62 41.84
CA SER A 36 -20.26 41.56 42.82
C SER A 36 -21.16 42.66 42.22
N ARG A 37 -21.44 42.64 40.91
CA ARG A 37 -22.37 43.57 40.24
C ARG A 37 -23.80 43.06 40.31
N TRP A 38 -24.69 43.87 40.89
CA TRP A 38 -26.08 43.52 41.16
C TRP A 38 -27.06 43.98 40.05
N ILE A 39 -26.61 44.90 39.19
CA ILE A 39 -27.30 45.41 37.98
C ILE A 39 -26.19 45.59 36.91
N ASP A 40 -26.55 45.67 35.62
CA ASP A 40 -25.62 46.09 34.56
C ASP A 40 -24.88 47.39 34.97
N ALA A 41 -23.58 47.50 34.69
CA ALA A 41 -22.73 48.52 35.27
C ALA A 41 -23.21 49.94 34.95
N GLU A 42 -23.62 50.20 33.70
CA GLU A 42 -24.11 51.52 33.30
C GLU A 42 -25.51 51.85 33.85
N GLU A 43 -26.35 50.83 34.08
CA GLU A 43 -27.69 51.03 34.64
C GLU A 43 -27.64 51.14 36.18
N TYR A 44 -26.75 50.38 36.83
CA TYR A 44 -26.37 50.55 38.22
C TYR A 44 -25.84 51.95 38.49
N GLU A 45 -24.88 52.44 37.70
CA GLU A 45 -24.25 53.75 37.92
C GLU A 45 -25.25 54.90 37.71
N ARG A 46 -26.15 54.79 36.73
CA ARG A 46 -27.27 55.73 36.52
C ARG A 46 -28.29 55.71 37.67
N VAL A 47 -28.77 54.54 38.07
CA VAL A 47 -29.79 54.43 39.14
C VAL A 47 -29.19 54.76 40.51
N ALA A 48 -27.95 54.36 40.78
CA ALA A 48 -27.24 54.70 42.02
C ALA A 48 -26.95 56.19 42.12
N THR A 49 -26.56 56.89 41.04
CA THR A 49 -26.37 58.35 41.10
C THR A 49 -27.68 59.13 41.29
N ILE A 50 -28.80 58.62 40.77
CA ILE A 50 -30.13 59.21 41.00
C ILE A 50 -30.60 58.94 42.44
N MET A 51 -30.62 57.68 42.88
CA MET A 51 -31.06 57.31 44.23
C MET A 51 -30.16 57.88 45.33
N ALA A 52 -28.84 57.95 45.12
CA ALA A 52 -27.93 58.59 46.06
C ALA A 52 -28.30 60.07 46.22
N ARG A 53 -28.58 60.81 45.14
CA ARG A 53 -28.98 62.22 45.25
C ARG A 53 -30.32 62.40 45.98
N GLU A 54 -31.35 61.65 45.59
CA GLU A 54 -32.68 61.79 46.22
C GLU A 54 -32.67 61.37 47.69
N LYS A 55 -31.94 60.31 48.07
CA LYS A 55 -31.90 59.81 49.46
C LYS A 55 -30.90 60.54 50.36
N ASP A 56 -29.80 61.07 49.83
CA ASP A 56 -28.91 61.96 50.59
C ASP A 56 -29.65 63.27 50.92
N ASP A 57 -30.53 63.76 50.03
CA ASP A 57 -31.37 64.94 50.29
C ASP A 57 -32.58 64.66 51.21
N GLU A 58 -33.21 63.48 51.17
CA GLU A 58 -34.19 63.06 52.19
C GLU A 58 -33.55 62.81 53.56
N TYR A 59 -32.34 62.25 53.61
CA TYR A 59 -31.61 62.02 54.85
C TYR A 59 -31.16 63.35 55.49
N ARG A 60 -30.65 64.31 54.69
CA ARG A 60 -30.37 65.68 55.15
C ARG A 60 -31.62 66.41 55.67
N LYS A 61 -32.79 66.16 55.10
CA LYS A 61 -34.06 66.77 55.55
C LYS A 61 -34.62 66.14 56.82
N SER A 62 -34.32 64.86 57.08
CA SER A 62 -34.83 64.14 58.26
C SER A 62 -33.95 64.24 59.51
N GLN A 63 -32.75 64.85 59.44
CA GLN A 63 -31.91 65.15 60.60
C GLN A 63 -31.37 66.60 60.58
N PRO A 64 -32.06 67.58 61.19
CA PRO A 64 -31.62 68.98 61.18
C PRO A 64 -30.36 69.26 62.03
N THR A 65 -29.92 68.32 62.86
CA THR A 65 -28.84 68.53 63.87
C THR A 65 -27.50 67.89 63.51
N LEU A 66 -27.32 67.36 62.29
CA LEU A 66 -26.09 66.70 61.84
C LEU A 66 -25.50 67.35 60.59
N GLN A 67 -25.13 68.64 60.71
CA GLN A 67 -24.17 69.25 59.79
C GLN A 67 -22.73 68.84 60.17
N LEU A 68 -22.22 67.78 59.54
CA LEU A 68 -20.78 67.46 59.57
C LEU A 68 -20.15 67.72 58.18
N TYR A 69 -19.59 68.93 58.09
CA TYR A 69 -18.47 69.40 57.28
C TYR A 69 -18.11 68.74 55.92
N LYS A 70 -17.96 69.57 54.87
CA LYS A 70 -17.30 69.20 53.60
C LYS A 70 -15.84 68.81 53.85
N PRO A 71 -15.27 67.82 53.12
CA PRO A 71 -13.88 67.44 53.30
C PRO A 71 -12.93 68.58 52.88
N ASN A 72 -12.08 69.02 53.81
CA ASN A 72 -10.96 69.91 53.53
C ASN A 72 -9.65 69.13 53.71
N ILE A 73 -8.67 69.34 52.82
CA ILE A 73 -7.64 68.32 52.49
C ILE A 73 -6.46 68.28 53.50
N LYS A 74 -6.68 68.61 54.78
CA LYS A 74 -5.61 68.72 55.80
C LYS A 74 -5.96 68.17 57.20
N ASP A 75 -6.84 67.19 57.32
CA ASP A 75 -7.10 66.53 58.61
C ASP A 75 -6.12 65.39 58.91
N THR A 76 -5.34 65.55 59.99
CA THR A 76 -4.37 64.55 60.46
C THR A 76 -5.04 63.37 61.19
N MET A 77 -4.35 62.23 61.27
CA MET A 77 -4.85 61.01 61.93
C MET A 77 -5.28 61.23 63.39
N ASP A 78 -4.63 62.13 64.12
CA ASP A 78 -5.01 62.41 65.50
C ASP A 78 -6.28 63.26 65.61
N SER A 79 -6.54 64.17 64.64
CA SER A 79 -7.84 64.85 64.50
C SER A 79 -8.98 63.86 64.27
N ARG A 80 -8.75 62.83 63.44
CA ARG A 80 -9.70 61.73 63.22
C ARG A 80 -9.87 60.83 64.45
N ARG A 81 -8.83 60.63 65.26
CA ARG A 81 -8.92 59.89 66.53
C ARG A 81 -9.70 60.66 67.59
N THR A 82 -9.51 61.97 67.72
CA THR A 82 -10.32 62.81 68.63
C THR A 82 -11.77 62.89 68.15
N ALA A 83 -12.01 63.15 66.87
CA ALA A 83 -13.36 63.15 66.31
C ALA A 83 -14.08 61.79 66.47
N ASN A 84 -13.38 60.66 66.29
CA ASN A 84 -13.95 59.33 66.58
C ASN A 84 -14.22 59.12 68.08
N LYS A 85 -13.39 59.67 68.97
CA LYS A 85 -13.58 59.59 70.42
C LYS A 85 -14.80 60.41 70.86
N ASP A 86 -15.01 61.57 70.24
CA ASP A 86 -16.15 62.46 70.51
C ASP A 86 -17.44 61.91 69.89
N LEU A 87 -17.37 61.30 68.70
CA LEU A 87 -18.49 60.52 68.12
C LEU A 87 -18.83 59.30 68.96
N TYR A 88 -17.84 58.55 69.47
CA TYR A 88 -18.07 57.46 70.42
C TYR A 88 -18.72 57.98 71.72
N ALA A 89 -18.28 59.11 72.25
CA ALA A 89 -18.88 59.73 73.44
C ALA A 89 -20.34 60.15 73.16
N ALA A 90 -20.62 60.77 72.02
CA ALA A 90 -21.96 61.17 71.61
C ALA A 90 -22.91 59.98 71.35
N LEU A 91 -22.40 58.87 70.78
CA LEU A 91 -23.12 57.61 70.65
C LEU A 91 -23.41 57.00 72.02
N VAL A 92 -22.40 56.91 72.90
CA VAL A 92 -22.54 56.41 74.28
C VAL A 92 -23.56 57.23 75.07
N ASP A 93 -23.57 58.55 74.95
CA ASP A 93 -24.56 59.38 75.64
C ASP A 93 -25.96 59.29 75.01
N ARG A 94 -26.11 59.11 73.68
CA ARG A 94 -27.42 58.78 73.09
C ARG A 94 -27.94 57.43 73.56
N PHE A 95 -27.11 56.38 73.59
CA PHE A 95 -27.52 55.07 74.09
C PHE A 95 -27.86 55.10 75.59
N ARG A 96 -27.14 55.87 76.41
CA ARG A 96 -27.51 56.15 77.82
C ARG A 96 -28.85 56.88 77.96
N HIS A 97 -29.26 57.70 77.00
CA HIS A 97 -30.56 58.38 77.03
C HIS A 97 -31.69 57.48 76.52
N SER A 98 -31.45 56.66 75.48
CA SER A 98 -32.39 55.62 75.03
C SER A 98 -32.68 54.60 76.16
N ALA A 99 -31.64 54.19 76.89
CA ALA A 99 -31.76 53.28 78.04
C ALA A 99 -32.49 53.89 79.26
N LYS A 100 -32.69 55.22 79.35
CA LYS A 100 -33.48 55.83 80.43
C LYS A 100 -35.00 55.69 80.25
N GLY A 101 -35.45 55.20 79.09
CA GLY A 101 -36.86 54.90 78.83
C GLY A 101 -37.32 53.53 79.34
N SER A 102 -36.41 52.62 79.73
CA SER A 102 -36.75 51.27 80.19
C SER A 102 -35.85 50.82 81.34
N MET A 103 -36.48 50.35 82.43
CA MET A 103 -35.88 49.74 83.63
C MET A 103 -34.91 50.58 84.48
N ARG A 104 -35.36 50.90 85.70
CA ARG A 104 -34.46 51.11 86.85
C ARG A 104 -33.74 49.79 87.17
N ASN A 105 -32.43 49.70 86.91
CA ASN A 105 -31.38 49.26 87.87
C ASN A 105 -30.03 48.88 87.19
N SER A 106 -28.93 49.11 87.92
CA SER A 106 -27.60 48.48 87.74
C SER A 106 -26.95 48.42 86.34
N VAL A 107 -26.62 49.57 85.74
CA VAL A 107 -25.76 49.67 84.53
C VAL A 107 -24.26 49.40 84.81
N LYS A 108 -23.88 48.93 86.01
CA LYS A 108 -22.48 48.67 86.40
C LYS A 108 -22.06 47.19 86.45
N THR A 109 -22.93 46.24 86.11
CA THR A 109 -22.68 44.81 86.42
C THR A 109 -22.98 43.80 85.29
N ILE A 110 -23.41 44.23 84.10
CA ILE A 110 -24.03 43.30 83.12
C ILE A 110 -23.13 42.88 81.94
N VAL A 111 -22.02 43.59 81.64
CA VAL A 111 -21.15 43.27 80.49
C VAL A 111 -19.66 43.19 80.87
N CYS A 112 -19.28 42.10 81.55
CA CYS A 112 -17.87 41.73 81.81
C CYS A 112 -17.53 40.26 81.47
N ASP A 113 -18.53 39.38 81.31
CA ASP A 113 -18.31 37.95 81.03
C ASP A 113 -18.58 37.60 79.56
N ILE A 114 -17.68 36.81 78.97
CA ILE A 114 -17.71 36.38 77.56
C ILE A 114 -18.97 35.54 77.25
N THR A 115 -19.53 34.86 78.24
CA THR A 115 -20.71 34.00 78.08
C THR A 115 -21.98 34.74 77.69
N ASN A 116 -22.03 36.05 77.94
CA ASN A 116 -23.19 36.91 77.65
C ASN A 116 -23.06 37.61 76.29
N VAL A 117 -22.01 37.33 75.52
CA VAL A 117 -21.83 37.86 74.16
C VAL A 117 -22.41 36.85 73.18
N HIS A 118 -23.53 37.22 72.55
CA HIS A 118 -24.18 36.41 71.52
C HIS A 118 -24.19 37.12 70.16
N THR A 119 -24.40 38.43 70.17
CA THR A 119 -24.43 39.29 68.98
C THR A 119 -23.20 40.21 68.89
N ILE A 120 -23.04 40.88 67.75
CA ILE A 120 -22.01 41.91 67.54
C ILE A 120 -22.27 43.13 68.45
N GLU A 121 -23.53 43.47 68.72
CA GLU A 121 -23.89 44.62 69.57
C GLU A 121 -23.44 44.38 71.01
N ASP A 122 -23.65 43.16 71.53
CA ASP A 122 -23.12 42.72 72.83
C ASP A 122 -21.59 42.79 72.86
N ALA A 123 -20.93 42.44 71.75
CA ALA A 123 -19.48 42.48 71.62
C ALA A 123 -18.92 43.91 71.62
N ILE A 124 -19.62 44.87 71.01
CA ILE A 124 -19.28 46.31 71.08
C ILE A 124 -19.37 46.79 72.53
N LEU A 125 -20.43 46.41 73.25
CA LEU A 125 -20.61 46.74 74.68
C LEU A 125 -19.53 46.09 75.55
N TYR A 126 -19.11 44.86 75.22
CA TYR A 126 -18.02 44.15 75.89
C TYR A 126 -16.65 44.81 75.67
N PHE A 127 -16.35 45.27 74.46
CA PHE A 127 -15.10 45.98 74.15
C PHE A 127 -15.02 47.42 74.70
N LEU A 128 -16.15 48.02 75.10
CA LEU A 128 -16.17 49.30 75.81
C LEU A 128 -15.63 49.21 77.25
N CYS A 129 -15.59 48.01 77.84
CA CYS A 129 -14.96 47.77 79.14
C CYS A 129 -13.42 47.73 79.01
N GLU A 130 -12.70 48.65 79.68
CA GLU A 130 -11.25 48.83 79.53
C GLU A 130 -10.41 47.56 79.73
N LYS A 131 -10.91 46.61 80.53
CA LYS A 131 -10.26 45.31 80.80
C LYS A 131 -10.19 44.37 79.59
N HIS A 132 -11.11 44.49 78.62
CA HIS A 132 -11.29 43.50 77.55
C HIS A 132 -10.87 43.99 76.16
N ARG A 133 -10.32 45.21 76.07
CA ARG A 133 -9.93 45.88 74.82
C ARG A 133 -8.86 45.16 73.97
N ARG A 134 -8.19 44.15 74.53
CA ARG A 134 -7.18 43.31 73.83
C ARG A 134 -7.71 41.92 73.43
N ASN A 135 -8.96 41.59 73.75
CA ASN A 135 -9.53 40.28 73.46
C ASN A 135 -9.94 40.19 71.97
N ILE A 136 -10.07 38.96 71.48
CA ILE A 136 -10.51 38.64 70.13
C ILE A 136 -11.69 37.67 70.24
N LEU A 137 -12.76 37.94 69.50
CA LEU A 137 -13.99 37.15 69.49
C LEU A 137 -14.24 36.59 68.08
N TYR A 138 -14.87 35.42 67.99
CA TYR A 138 -15.13 34.72 66.73
C TYR A 138 -16.63 34.66 66.44
N PHE A 139 -17.00 34.88 65.18
CA PHE A 139 -18.38 34.98 64.73
C PHE A 139 -18.58 34.23 63.41
N GLN A 140 -19.81 33.80 63.13
CA GLN A 140 -20.21 33.19 61.85
C GLN A 140 -21.56 33.77 61.40
N PRO A 141 -21.84 33.88 60.08
CA PRO A 141 -23.17 34.24 59.59
C PRO A 141 -24.25 33.30 60.11
N GLU A 142 -25.36 33.87 60.56
CA GLU A 142 -26.47 33.07 61.07
C GLU A 142 -27.09 32.23 59.94
N LYS A 143 -27.05 30.89 60.12
CA LYS A 143 -27.66 29.91 59.20
C LYS A 143 -29.18 29.97 59.37
N HIS A 144 -29.80 30.95 58.70
CA HIS A 144 -31.23 31.25 58.77
C HIS A 144 -32.09 29.99 58.61
N ARG A 145 -32.98 29.76 59.58
CA ARG A 145 -33.98 28.69 59.48
C ARG A 145 -35.06 29.10 58.49
N PRO A 146 -35.64 28.16 57.71
CA PRO A 146 -36.62 28.49 56.65
C PRO A 146 -37.95 29.06 57.17
N GLU A 147 -38.16 29.13 58.49
CA GLU A 147 -39.39 29.60 59.14
C GLU A 147 -39.31 31.05 59.63
N GLU A 148 -38.11 31.66 59.67
CA GLU A 148 -37.89 33.04 60.12
C GLU A 148 -37.86 34.01 58.94
N THR A 149 -38.72 35.03 58.97
CA THR A 149 -39.24 35.69 57.75
C THR A 149 -38.44 36.90 57.25
N ILE A 150 -37.27 37.21 57.82
CA ILE A 150 -36.50 38.42 57.49
C ILE A 150 -35.02 38.10 57.27
N TYR A 151 -34.63 37.93 56.00
CA TYR A 151 -33.21 37.78 55.62
C TYR A 151 -32.38 39.01 56.03
N ARG A 152 -31.32 38.76 56.81
CA ARG A 152 -30.34 39.74 57.32
C ARG A 152 -28.91 39.21 57.15
N PRO A 153 -28.11 39.72 56.19
CA PRO A 153 -26.75 39.24 55.95
C PRO A 153 -25.71 39.78 56.95
N TYR A 154 -26.08 40.72 57.82
CA TYR A 154 -25.20 41.32 58.83
C TYR A 154 -25.34 40.70 60.23
N ASP A 155 -26.27 39.76 60.39
CA ASP A 155 -26.51 39.06 61.66
C ASP A 155 -25.48 37.93 61.81
N LEU A 156 -24.52 38.14 62.72
CA LEU A 156 -23.48 37.16 63.04
C LEU A 156 -23.64 36.66 64.47
N THR A 157 -23.54 35.34 64.66
CA THR A 157 -23.62 34.69 65.97
C THR A 157 -22.21 34.40 66.51
N HIS A 158 -22.01 34.63 67.81
CA HIS A 158 -20.74 34.36 68.49
C HIS A 158 -20.48 32.85 68.59
N ILE A 159 -19.25 32.42 68.27
CA ILE A 159 -18.81 31.02 68.33
C ILE A 159 -17.53 30.92 69.17
N ALA A 160 -17.35 29.78 69.85
CA ALA A 160 -16.12 29.46 70.56
C ALA A 160 -14.87 29.49 69.65
N PRO A 161 -13.65 29.71 70.19
CA PRO A 161 -12.43 29.82 69.40
C PRO A 161 -12.25 28.63 68.44
N LEU A 162 -12.13 28.95 67.14
CA LEU A 162 -12.05 27.95 66.07
C LEU A 162 -10.78 27.11 66.21
N THR A 163 -10.92 25.79 66.29
CA THR A 163 -9.79 24.87 66.10
C THR A 163 -9.28 24.98 64.65
N GLN A 164 -7.98 24.77 64.47
CA GLN A 164 -7.15 25.16 63.30
C GLN A 164 -7.59 24.76 61.87
N ASN A 165 -8.75 24.11 61.67
CA ASN A 165 -9.08 23.43 60.41
C ASN A 165 -10.51 23.67 59.87
N ASN A 166 -11.21 24.70 60.34
CA ASN A 166 -12.52 25.06 59.79
C ASN A 166 -12.39 25.86 58.48
N LYS A 167 -12.82 25.25 57.36
CA LYS A 167 -12.87 25.87 56.02
C LYS A 167 -14.12 26.75 55.79
N GLU A 168 -14.94 26.96 56.82
CA GLU A 168 -16.16 27.77 56.73
C GLU A 168 -15.86 29.26 56.85
N GLU A 169 -16.70 30.09 56.23
CA GLU A 169 -16.69 31.55 56.35
C GLU A 169 -16.86 31.96 57.82
N HIS A 170 -15.97 32.82 58.31
CA HIS A 170 -15.98 33.29 59.69
C HIS A 170 -15.44 34.71 59.82
N TYR A 171 -15.84 35.38 60.89
CA TYR A 171 -15.52 36.77 61.18
C TYR A 171 -14.79 36.84 62.52
N VAL A 172 -13.71 37.62 62.58
CA VAL A 172 -12.86 37.77 63.77
C VAL A 172 -12.93 39.22 64.23
N MET A 173 -13.46 39.46 65.41
CA MET A 173 -13.71 40.81 65.93
C MET A 173 -12.72 41.18 67.02
N GLY A 174 -12.07 42.34 66.84
CA GLY A 174 -11.37 43.06 67.90
C GLY A 174 -12.08 44.37 68.24
N ALA A 175 -11.53 45.10 69.21
CA ALA A 175 -12.16 46.33 69.77
C ALA A 175 -12.34 47.51 68.78
N THR A 176 -11.82 47.44 67.56
CA THR A 176 -11.99 48.50 66.53
C THR A 176 -12.36 47.96 65.14
N ASN A 177 -11.96 46.73 64.80
CA ASN A 177 -12.07 46.17 63.46
C ASN A 177 -12.67 44.75 63.52
N LEU A 178 -13.49 44.44 62.51
CA LEU A 178 -13.98 43.11 62.17
C LEU A 178 -13.19 42.59 60.96
N VAL A 179 -12.72 41.36 61.01
CA VAL A 179 -11.92 40.75 59.95
C VAL A 179 -12.69 39.58 59.36
N HIS A 180 -13.04 39.66 58.09
CA HIS A 180 -13.79 38.64 57.37
C HIS A 180 -12.80 37.65 56.72
N TYR A 181 -12.95 36.36 57.04
CA TYR A 181 -12.19 35.27 56.45
C TYR A 181 -13.12 34.33 55.67
N LYS A 182 -12.80 34.13 54.39
CA LYS A 182 -13.48 33.20 53.50
C LYS A 182 -12.45 32.43 52.67
N ALA A 183 -12.62 31.12 52.56
CA ALA A 183 -11.66 30.26 51.90
C ALA A 183 -11.49 30.66 50.41
N ASN A 184 -10.23 30.83 49.99
CA ASN A 184 -9.79 31.28 48.66
C ASN A 184 -10.07 32.75 48.30
N GLU A 185 -10.51 33.59 49.23
CA GLU A 185 -10.63 35.04 49.03
C GLU A 185 -9.65 35.82 49.94
N ASN A 186 -9.35 37.07 49.57
CA ASN A 186 -8.48 37.92 50.38
C ASN A 186 -9.19 38.31 51.68
N VAL A 187 -8.44 38.36 52.78
CA VAL A 187 -8.97 38.72 54.10
C VAL A 187 -9.35 40.21 54.13
N GLU A 188 -10.63 40.51 54.29
CA GLU A 188 -11.15 41.88 54.36
C GLU A 188 -11.16 42.39 55.81
N CYS A 189 -10.73 43.63 56.03
CA CYS A 189 -10.70 44.26 57.35
C CYS A 189 -11.65 45.46 57.36
N ILE A 190 -12.76 45.32 58.06
CA ILE A 190 -13.88 46.26 58.10
C ILE A 190 -13.87 46.97 59.47
N PRO A 191 -13.78 48.31 59.54
CA PRO A 191 -13.96 49.05 60.79
C PRO A 191 -15.33 48.73 61.42
N VAL A 192 -15.39 48.53 62.75
CA VAL A 192 -16.66 48.17 63.42
C VAL A 192 -17.74 49.24 63.24
N SER A 193 -17.35 50.53 63.17
CA SER A 193 -18.25 51.64 62.84
C SER A 193 -18.85 51.53 61.42
N GLU A 194 -18.10 51.00 60.47
CA GLU A 194 -18.53 50.80 59.09
C GLU A 194 -19.46 49.58 58.98
N TRP A 195 -19.18 48.50 59.72
CA TRP A 195 -20.09 47.36 59.82
C TRP A 195 -21.45 47.74 60.41
N VAL A 196 -21.47 48.48 61.52
CA VAL A 196 -22.72 48.98 62.14
C VAL A 196 -23.47 49.91 61.18
N TYR A 197 -22.75 50.79 60.47
CA TYR A 197 -23.33 51.65 59.43
C TYR A 197 -23.96 50.84 58.28
N HIS A 198 -23.26 49.82 57.77
CA HIS A 198 -23.77 48.94 56.71
C HIS A 198 -24.97 48.10 57.14
N SER A 199 -24.99 47.59 58.39
CA SER A 199 -26.13 46.88 58.96
C SER A 199 -27.38 47.77 59.03
N HIS A 200 -27.26 48.99 59.58
CA HIS A 200 -28.38 49.95 59.60
C HIS A 200 -28.79 50.42 58.20
N MET A 201 -27.85 50.61 57.27
CA MET A 201 -28.15 50.95 55.89
C MET A 201 -28.93 49.82 55.20
N PHE A 202 -28.61 48.56 55.48
CA PHE A 202 -29.37 47.42 54.98
C PHE A 202 -30.80 47.41 55.54
N ASP A 203 -30.94 47.59 56.85
CA ASP A 203 -32.23 47.56 57.55
C ASP A 203 -33.18 48.69 57.19
N HIS A 204 -32.68 49.92 57.19
CA HIS A 204 -33.53 51.11 57.03
C HIS A 204 -33.63 51.59 55.58
N LEU A 205 -32.63 51.28 54.74
CA LEU A 205 -32.51 51.84 53.39
C LEU A 205 -32.70 50.75 52.32
N LEU A 206 -31.87 49.70 52.31
CA LEU A 206 -31.92 48.68 51.25
C LEU A 206 -33.17 47.78 51.32
N LYS A 207 -33.58 47.32 52.52
CA LYS A 207 -34.83 46.56 52.69
C LYS A 207 -36.07 47.32 52.21
N GLY A 208 -36.07 48.65 52.32
CA GLY A 208 -37.17 49.51 51.90
C GLY A 208 -37.27 49.73 50.39
N ILE A 209 -36.21 49.47 49.62
CA ILE A 209 -36.16 49.74 48.17
C ILE A 209 -36.79 48.57 47.39
N PRO A 210 -37.89 48.78 46.62
CA PRO A 210 -38.54 47.71 45.86
C PRO A 210 -37.62 47.05 44.83
N LEU A 211 -36.71 47.82 44.22
CA LEU A 211 -35.71 47.32 43.27
C LEU A 211 -34.80 46.27 43.92
N PHE A 212 -34.29 46.54 45.11
CA PHE A 212 -33.40 45.63 45.85
C PHE A 212 -34.11 44.33 46.28
N GLN A 213 -35.38 44.43 46.71
CA GLN A 213 -36.21 43.26 46.99
C GLN A 213 -36.42 42.38 45.75
N GLN A 214 -36.70 42.96 44.58
CA GLN A 214 -36.84 42.22 43.33
C GLN A 214 -35.53 41.57 42.90
N LEU A 215 -34.41 42.26 43.11
CA LEU A 215 -33.06 41.79 42.78
C LEU A 215 -32.65 40.57 43.63
N LEU A 216 -32.86 40.62 44.95
CA LEU A 216 -32.66 39.47 45.84
C LEU A 216 -33.49 38.25 45.41
N ARG A 217 -34.77 38.46 45.08
CA ARG A 217 -35.63 37.39 44.54
C ARG A 217 -35.07 36.83 43.23
N ARG A 218 -34.67 37.67 42.28
CA ARG A 218 -34.04 37.25 41.01
C ARG A 218 -32.76 36.44 41.24
N ARG A 219 -31.87 36.86 42.15
CA ARG A 219 -30.63 36.12 42.46
C ARG A 219 -30.92 34.77 43.11
N MET A 220 -31.88 34.69 44.03
CA MET A 220 -32.34 33.42 44.62
C MET A 220 -32.91 32.47 43.56
N PHE A 221 -33.81 32.93 42.68
CA PHE A 221 -34.36 32.11 41.61
C PHE A 221 -33.30 31.70 40.57
N SER A 222 -32.32 32.55 40.27
CA SER A 222 -31.22 32.23 39.37
C SER A 222 -30.31 31.12 39.95
N ASN A 223 -29.90 31.25 41.21
CA ASN A 223 -29.12 30.23 41.90
C ASN A 223 -29.90 28.90 42.05
N TRP A 224 -31.20 28.97 42.33
CA TRP A 224 -32.07 27.79 42.37
C TRP A 224 -32.15 27.10 41.00
N ASN A 225 -32.39 27.86 39.92
CA ASN A 225 -32.44 27.33 38.55
C ASN A 225 -31.10 26.67 38.16
N LEU A 226 -29.97 27.32 38.45
CA LEU A 226 -28.63 26.77 38.20
C LEU A 226 -28.40 25.46 38.96
N ASN A 227 -28.78 25.39 40.24
CA ASN A 227 -28.70 24.17 41.04
C ASN A 227 -29.62 23.05 40.52
N VAL A 228 -30.83 23.39 40.04
CA VAL A 228 -31.75 22.43 39.40
C VAL A 228 -31.18 21.91 38.08
N GLN A 229 -30.62 22.78 37.23
CA GLN A 229 -29.97 22.40 35.98
C GLN A 229 -28.74 21.50 36.24
N MET A 230 -27.89 21.86 37.21
CA MET A 230 -26.74 21.04 37.60
C MET A 230 -27.17 19.67 38.13
N ARG A 231 -28.25 19.61 38.92
CA ARG A 231 -28.84 18.34 39.37
C ARG A 231 -29.35 17.50 38.20
N LEU A 232 -30.14 18.08 37.29
CA LEU A 232 -30.67 17.38 36.10
C LEU A 232 -29.53 16.90 35.17
N TYR A 233 -28.47 17.69 35.02
CA TYR A 233 -27.26 17.30 34.30
C TYR A 233 -26.57 16.10 34.96
N CYS A 234 -26.35 16.14 36.28
CA CYS A 234 -25.77 15.03 37.03
C CYS A 234 -26.63 13.75 36.94
N GLU A 235 -27.95 13.85 37.10
CA GLU A 235 -28.89 12.73 36.93
C GLU A 235 -28.85 12.16 35.50
N THR A 236 -28.76 13.02 34.48
CA THR A 236 -28.67 12.61 33.08
C THR A 236 -27.31 11.97 32.76
N ARG A 237 -26.21 12.54 33.25
CA ARG A 237 -24.85 12.00 33.13
C ARG A 237 -24.74 10.62 33.77
N LEU A 238 -25.30 10.43 34.98
CA LEU A 238 -25.36 9.13 35.64
C LEU A 238 -26.24 8.14 34.85
N ARG A 239 -27.37 8.59 34.28
CA ARG A 239 -28.25 7.76 33.45
C ARG A 239 -27.58 7.30 32.15
N LEU A 240 -26.82 8.19 31.50
CA LEU A 240 -26.02 7.86 30.31
C LEU A 240 -24.85 6.93 30.65
N GLY A 241 -24.12 7.21 31.74
CA GLY A 241 -23.04 6.36 32.23
C GLY A 241 -23.46 4.92 32.54
N ARG A 242 -24.71 4.72 32.97
CA ARG A 242 -25.29 3.39 33.20
C ARG A 242 -25.68 2.65 31.90
N ARG A 243 -25.83 3.33 30.76
CA ARG A 243 -26.35 2.74 29.50
C ARG A 243 -25.32 2.65 28.38
N LEU A 244 -24.28 3.49 28.37
CA LEU A 244 -23.28 3.53 27.30
C LEU A 244 -22.04 2.71 27.68
N HIS A 245 -21.60 1.81 26.79
CA HIS A 245 -20.39 1.02 27.00
C HIS A 245 -19.14 1.91 27.21
N CYS A 246 -18.97 2.96 26.38
CA CYS A 246 -17.82 3.86 26.44
C CYS A 246 -17.70 4.66 27.75
N ALA A 247 -18.78 4.76 28.54
CA ALA A 247 -18.81 5.50 29.80
C ALA A 247 -18.60 4.61 31.04
N ARG A 248 -18.45 3.28 30.85
CA ARG A 248 -18.19 2.31 31.91
C ARG A 248 -16.73 1.90 31.92
N PRO A 249 -16.06 1.84 33.09
CA PRO A 249 -14.61 1.62 33.19
C PRO A 249 -14.18 0.29 32.58
N ASN A 250 -14.86 -0.81 32.91
CA ASN A 250 -14.50 -2.17 32.49
C ASN A 250 -14.51 -2.30 30.95
N PHE A 251 -15.53 -1.73 30.29
CA PHE A 251 -15.66 -1.75 28.83
C PHE A 251 -14.68 -0.83 28.11
N MET A 252 -14.22 0.26 28.74
CA MET A 252 -13.39 1.29 28.08
C MET A 252 -12.08 0.72 27.55
N LEU A 253 -11.41 -0.13 28.34
CA LEU A 253 -10.13 -0.74 27.95
C LEU A 253 -10.30 -1.68 26.76
N ALA A 254 -11.30 -2.57 26.81
CA ALA A 254 -11.61 -3.48 25.70
C ALA A 254 -11.99 -2.72 24.42
N LEU A 255 -12.85 -1.70 24.52
CA LEU A 255 -13.24 -0.86 23.39
C LEU A 255 -12.06 -0.11 22.76
N ARG A 256 -11.09 0.35 23.56
CA ARG A 256 -9.88 1.00 23.04
C ARG A 256 -9.01 0.02 22.25
N VAL A 257 -8.85 -1.21 22.75
CA VAL A 257 -8.11 -2.26 22.01
C VAL A 257 -8.83 -2.62 20.71
N ILE A 258 -10.15 -2.85 20.76
CA ILE A 258 -10.98 -3.14 19.58
C ILE A 258 -10.89 -2.01 18.55
N HIS A 259 -10.94 -0.73 18.99
CA HIS A 259 -10.82 0.43 18.10
C HIS A 259 -9.44 0.48 17.41
N ASN A 260 -8.35 0.27 18.16
CA ASN A 260 -7.01 0.27 17.60
C ASN A 260 -6.83 -0.84 16.55
N VAL A 261 -7.30 -2.06 16.87
CA VAL A 261 -7.30 -3.20 15.94
C VAL A 261 -8.17 -2.93 14.71
N SER A 262 -9.34 -2.31 14.89
CA SER A 262 -10.21 -1.83 13.80
C SER A 262 -9.48 -0.84 12.88
N SER A 263 -8.69 0.10 13.43
CA SER A 263 -7.89 1.03 12.59
C SER A 263 -6.83 0.29 11.80
N THR A 264 -6.05 -0.59 12.45
CA THR A 264 -4.98 -1.32 11.76
C THR A 264 -5.51 -2.20 10.64
N ILE A 265 -6.68 -2.84 10.80
CA ILE A 265 -7.32 -3.62 9.72
C ILE A 265 -7.71 -2.74 8.53
N ARG A 266 -8.22 -1.52 8.76
CA ARG A 266 -8.61 -0.57 7.69
C ARG A 266 -7.43 -0.07 6.86
N GLU A 267 -6.23 -0.07 7.43
CA GLU A 267 -4.99 0.41 6.82
C GLU A 267 -4.31 -0.66 5.94
N ILE A 268 -4.70 -1.94 6.04
CA ILE A 268 -4.14 -3.03 5.23
C ILE A 268 -4.58 -2.90 3.77
N CYS A 269 -3.60 -2.94 2.85
CA CYS A 269 -3.82 -3.05 1.41
C CYS A 269 -3.37 -4.43 0.92
N ALA A 270 -4.32 -5.30 0.59
CA ALA A 270 -4.06 -6.72 0.31
C ALA A 270 -3.76 -7.03 -1.17
N LEU A 271 -4.00 -6.09 -2.07
CA LEU A 271 -3.81 -6.27 -3.52
C LEU A 271 -2.85 -5.20 -4.04
N ASP A 272 -1.71 -5.67 -4.53
CA ASP A 272 -0.64 -4.85 -5.08
C ASP A 272 -0.02 -5.58 -6.28
N VAL A 273 0.13 -4.87 -7.40
CA VAL A 273 0.78 -5.34 -8.63
C VAL A 273 2.30 -5.22 -8.54
N THR A 274 2.82 -4.29 -7.73
CA THR A 274 4.25 -4.06 -7.55
C THR A 274 4.90 -5.10 -6.65
N ALA A 275 6.03 -5.63 -7.10
CA ALA A 275 7.02 -6.23 -6.20
C ALA A 275 8.02 -5.15 -5.79
N ALA A 276 7.83 -4.61 -4.58
CA ALA A 276 8.89 -4.11 -3.71
C ALA A 276 10.11 -3.47 -4.40
N ALA A 277 9.98 -2.20 -4.83
CA ALA A 277 11.08 -1.33 -5.27
C ALA A 277 11.98 -1.81 -6.44
N SER A 278 11.73 -2.98 -7.04
CA SER A 278 12.45 -3.48 -8.20
C SER A 278 11.81 -2.93 -9.48
N ALA A 279 12.52 -2.07 -10.20
CA ALA A 279 12.07 -1.48 -11.47
C ALA A 279 12.10 -2.47 -12.66
N LYS A 280 11.94 -3.78 -12.42
CA LYS A 280 11.95 -4.83 -13.44
C LYS A 280 10.55 -5.36 -13.66
N ALA A 281 10.23 -5.63 -14.93
CA ALA A 281 8.98 -6.24 -15.32
C ALA A 281 8.90 -7.72 -14.89
N ILE A 282 7.69 -8.18 -14.57
CA ILE A 282 7.43 -9.48 -13.93
C ILE A 282 6.47 -10.31 -14.80
N PRO A 283 6.77 -11.58 -15.15
CA PRO A 283 5.83 -12.49 -15.82
C PRO A 283 4.51 -12.64 -15.08
N LEU A 284 3.39 -12.85 -15.80
CA LEU A 284 2.11 -13.10 -15.11
C LEU A 284 2.17 -14.33 -14.20
N ALA A 285 2.85 -15.40 -14.63
CA ALA A 285 3.06 -16.57 -13.78
C ALA A 285 3.84 -16.26 -12.50
N GLU A 286 4.78 -15.31 -12.55
CA GLU A 286 5.49 -14.82 -11.36
C GLU A 286 4.64 -13.83 -10.56
N TRP A 287 3.75 -13.04 -11.18
CA TRP A 287 2.78 -12.22 -10.45
C TRP A 287 1.72 -13.08 -9.75
N THR A 288 1.17 -14.11 -10.39
CA THR A 288 0.25 -15.07 -9.76
C THR A 288 0.98 -15.88 -8.70
N HIS A 289 2.22 -16.31 -8.97
CA HIS A 289 3.05 -16.97 -7.95
C HIS A 289 3.45 -16.01 -6.83
N LEU A 290 3.56 -14.70 -7.05
CA LEU A 290 3.71 -13.72 -5.98
C LEU A 290 2.40 -13.59 -5.21
N GLN A 291 1.22 -13.57 -5.85
CA GLN A 291 -0.06 -13.69 -5.14
C GLN A 291 -0.18 -15.03 -4.39
N GLU A 292 0.46 -16.11 -4.83
CA GLU A 292 0.35 -17.47 -4.25
C GLU A 292 1.42 -17.84 -3.23
N VAL A 293 2.63 -17.31 -3.33
CA VAL A 293 3.63 -17.29 -2.26
C VAL A 293 3.18 -16.32 -1.18
N ARG A 294 2.52 -15.21 -1.56
CA ARG A 294 1.69 -14.45 -0.62
C ARG A 294 0.65 -15.36 0.05
N TYR A 295 0.01 -16.33 -0.60
CA TYR A 295 -0.90 -17.30 0.05
C TYR A 295 -0.21 -18.42 0.88
N ALA A 296 1.10 -18.70 0.77
CA ALA A 296 1.61 -20.06 1.07
C ALA A 296 2.82 -20.24 2.03
N TYR A 297 3.36 -19.22 2.72
CA TYR A 297 4.51 -19.46 3.63
C TYR A 297 4.38 -18.88 5.04
N LEU A 298 4.33 -19.79 6.03
CA LEU A 298 4.50 -19.50 7.45
C LEU A 298 4.85 -20.80 8.19
N MET A 299 6.14 -21.07 8.49
CA MET A 299 6.58 -22.04 9.54
C MET A 299 8.11 -22.17 9.78
N SER A 300 8.99 -21.35 9.20
CA SER A 300 10.42 -21.36 9.59
C SER A 300 11.09 -19.98 9.49
N CYS A 301 12.22 -19.83 10.18
CA CYS A 301 13.07 -18.62 10.32
C CYS A 301 12.63 -17.60 11.39
N GLY A 302 12.81 -17.98 12.66
CA GLY A 302 13.18 -16.99 13.67
C GLY A 302 14.67 -16.62 13.53
N GLY A 303 14.98 -15.42 13.06
CA GLY A 303 16.35 -14.89 13.04
C GLY A 303 16.69 -13.95 11.88
N LEU A 304 17.04 -12.71 12.21
CA LEU A 304 17.82 -11.73 11.41
C LEU A 304 17.27 -11.29 10.03
N MET A 305 16.59 -10.13 10.07
CA MET A 305 16.73 -9.02 9.10
C MET A 305 16.60 -9.34 7.60
N GLY A 306 15.39 -9.75 7.16
CA GLY A 306 15.04 -9.83 5.74
C GLY A 306 14.38 -8.55 5.22
N ILE A 307 14.89 -7.99 4.11
CA ILE A 307 14.33 -6.81 3.46
C ILE A 307 13.21 -7.23 2.48
N VAL A 308 11.96 -6.90 2.86
CA VAL A 308 10.72 -6.82 2.05
C VAL A 308 10.27 -8.08 1.31
N CYS A 309 9.15 -8.69 1.73
CA CYS A 309 8.30 -9.48 0.85
C CYS A 309 6.91 -9.77 1.45
N ASP A 310 5.90 -9.15 0.83
CA ASP A 310 4.61 -8.84 1.45
C ASP A 310 3.47 -8.85 0.41
N SER A 311 2.23 -9.21 0.73
CA SER A 311 1.71 -9.89 1.94
C SER A 311 0.32 -10.50 1.66
N ILE A 312 0.08 -11.79 1.97
CA ILE A 312 -1.27 -12.34 2.26
C ILE A 312 -1.24 -13.30 3.46
N GLY A 313 -0.29 -14.22 3.59
CA GLY A 313 -0.09 -15.03 4.80
C GLY A 313 0.31 -14.16 6.00
N ALA A 314 0.98 -13.04 5.74
CA ALA A 314 1.16 -11.96 6.70
C ALA A 314 -0.13 -11.17 6.98
N ILE A 315 -1.11 -11.12 6.06
CA ILE A 315 -2.45 -10.55 6.30
C ILE A 315 -3.31 -11.52 7.10
N GLU A 316 -3.29 -12.82 6.78
CA GLU A 316 -3.90 -13.86 7.60
C GLU A 316 -3.28 -13.86 9.00
N SER A 317 -1.94 -13.75 9.13
CA SER A 317 -1.28 -13.53 10.42
C SER A 317 -1.79 -12.26 11.08
N GLN A 318 -1.74 -11.09 10.43
CA GLN A 318 -2.21 -9.83 11.01
C GLN A 318 -3.69 -9.86 11.43
N LEU A 319 -4.56 -10.54 10.67
CA LEU A 319 -5.97 -10.75 11.00
C LEU A 319 -6.13 -11.76 12.15
N ASN A 320 -5.30 -12.81 12.21
CA ASN A 320 -5.24 -13.76 13.32
C ASN A 320 -4.68 -13.11 14.61
N ASP A 321 -3.69 -12.24 14.51
CA ASP A 321 -3.04 -11.50 15.59
C ASP A 321 -3.97 -10.40 16.12
N ALA A 322 -4.64 -9.67 15.21
CA ALA A 322 -5.76 -8.79 15.52
C ALA A 322 -6.88 -9.54 16.25
N LYS A 323 -7.24 -10.72 15.74
CA LYS A 323 -8.27 -11.58 16.32
C LYS A 323 -7.87 -12.07 17.72
N ALA A 324 -6.64 -12.53 17.89
CA ALA A 324 -6.09 -12.98 19.18
C ALA A 324 -6.02 -11.82 20.19
N THR A 325 -5.61 -10.62 19.74
CA THR A 325 -5.59 -9.40 20.56
C THR A 325 -6.98 -9.04 21.08
N VAL A 326 -8.01 -9.15 20.22
CA VAL A 326 -9.40 -8.91 20.63
C VAL A 326 -9.98 -10.06 21.46
N HIS A 327 -9.64 -11.33 21.19
CA HIS A 327 -9.97 -12.45 22.08
C HIS A 327 -9.40 -12.23 23.49
N GLY A 328 -8.12 -11.83 23.60
CA GLY A 328 -7.47 -11.48 24.86
C GLY A 328 -8.19 -10.35 25.59
N ALA A 329 -8.47 -9.24 24.90
CA ALA A 329 -9.20 -8.10 25.48
C ALA A 329 -10.63 -8.47 25.95
N LEU A 330 -11.35 -9.31 25.20
CA LEU A 330 -12.67 -9.81 25.59
C LEU A 330 -12.60 -10.78 26.77
N HIS A 331 -11.59 -11.66 26.83
CA HIS A 331 -11.38 -12.55 27.97
C HIS A 331 -11.03 -11.74 29.23
N THR A 332 -10.17 -10.72 29.14
CA THR A 332 -9.86 -9.80 30.25
C THR A 332 -11.10 -9.00 30.69
N LEU A 333 -11.95 -8.57 29.75
CA LEU A 333 -13.23 -7.93 30.07
C LEU A 333 -14.17 -8.87 30.83
N VAL A 334 -14.40 -10.08 30.32
CA VAL A 334 -15.29 -11.06 30.97
C VAL A 334 -14.73 -11.50 32.32
N GLN A 335 -13.41 -11.66 32.44
CA GLN A 335 -12.78 -11.97 33.72
C GLN A 335 -12.97 -10.83 34.73
N SER A 336 -12.73 -9.56 34.35
CA SER A 336 -12.96 -8.44 35.29
C SER A 336 -14.43 -8.31 35.72
N ILE A 337 -15.40 -8.62 34.84
CA ILE A 337 -16.83 -8.69 35.22
C ILE A 337 -17.11 -9.87 36.17
N ARG A 338 -16.41 -11.00 36.05
CA ARG A 338 -16.50 -12.12 37.00
C ARG A 338 -15.89 -11.77 38.35
N ASP A 339 -14.70 -11.16 38.36
CA ASP A 339 -14.02 -10.70 39.57
C ASP A 339 -14.88 -9.67 40.32
N ASP A 340 -15.51 -8.71 39.61
CA ASP A 340 -16.49 -7.77 40.18
C ASP A 340 -17.81 -8.45 40.65
N ARG A 341 -18.17 -9.62 40.12
CA ARG A 341 -19.33 -10.43 40.56
C ARG A 341 -19.02 -11.21 41.84
N SER A 342 -17.75 -11.50 42.12
CA SER A 342 -17.25 -12.13 43.35
C SER A 342 -16.22 -11.21 44.05
N PRO A 343 -16.65 -10.06 44.60
CA PRO A 343 -15.76 -9.10 45.23
C PRO A 343 -15.04 -9.72 46.43
N ASP A 344 -13.87 -9.18 46.74
CA ASP A 344 -13.08 -9.64 47.88
C ASP A 344 -13.90 -9.51 49.19
N LEU A 345 -14.01 -10.62 49.91
CA LEU A 345 -14.71 -10.71 51.19
C LEU A 345 -13.74 -10.55 52.38
N LEU A 346 -12.45 -10.28 52.14
CA LEU A 346 -11.41 -10.21 53.17
C LEU A 346 -11.81 -9.35 54.38
N LEU A 347 -12.39 -8.16 54.21
CA LEU A 347 -12.79 -7.32 55.36
C LEU A 347 -13.99 -7.91 56.14
N ASP A 348 -14.91 -8.60 55.47
CA ASP A 348 -16.04 -9.30 56.10
C ASP A 348 -15.58 -10.60 56.79
N GLN A 349 -14.55 -11.26 56.26
CA GLN A 349 -13.87 -12.40 56.90
C GLN A 349 -13.00 -11.96 58.10
N LEU A 350 -12.42 -10.76 58.05
CA LEU A 350 -11.67 -10.15 59.14
C LEU A 350 -12.56 -9.67 60.30
N ASP A 351 -13.81 -9.27 60.02
CA ASP A 351 -14.84 -9.02 61.04
C ASP A 351 -15.21 -10.30 61.81
N ASN A 352 -15.11 -11.46 61.14
CA ASN A 352 -15.40 -12.78 61.69
C ASN A 352 -14.16 -13.52 62.27
N THR A 353 -12.98 -12.89 62.36
CA THR A 353 -11.74 -13.55 62.85
C THR A 353 -10.98 -12.73 63.90
N ASP A 354 -10.03 -13.37 64.60
CA ASP A 354 -9.31 -12.79 65.72
C ASP A 354 -8.65 -11.43 65.42
N MET A 355 -8.77 -10.50 66.37
CA MET A 355 -8.25 -9.12 66.31
C MET A 355 -6.76 -9.02 65.91
N TYR A 356 -5.97 -10.07 66.14
CA TYR A 356 -4.56 -10.14 65.74
C TYR A 356 -4.37 -10.12 64.21
N LYS A 357 -5.20 -10.84 63.44
CA LYS A 357 -5.13 -10.86 61.97
C LYS A 357 -5.57 -9.52 61.36
N MET A 358 -6.57 -8.88 61.96
CA MET A 358 -7.04 -7.56 61.52
C MET A 358 -5.95 -6.49 61.68
N ARG A 359 -5.21 -6.48 62.79
CA ARG A 359 -4.07 -5.55 63.00
C ARG A 359 -2.86 -5.79 62.08
N GLN A 360 -2.70 -7.00 61.53
CA GLN A 360 -1.69 -7.27 60.51
C GLN A 360 -2.09 -6.68 59.15
N ALA A 361 -3.38 -6.72 58.79
CA ALA A 361 -3.90 -6.16 57.55
C ALA A 361 -4.06 -4.62 57.59
N TYR A 362 -4.49 -4.07 58.74
CA TYR A 362 -4.75 -2.63 58.92
C TYR A 362 -4.08 -2.12 60.21
N PRO A 363 -2.81 -1.67 60.16
CA PRO A 363 -2.04 -1.29 61.34
C PRO A 363 -2.63 -0.13 62.15
N GLU A 364 -3.34 0.78 61.48
CA GLU A 364 -3.95 1.97 62.12
C GLU A 364 -5.28 1.66 62.83
N TRP A 365 -5.91 0.50 62.57
CA TRP A 365 -7.24 0.18 63.07
C TRP A 365 -7.16 -0.69 64.33
N LYS A 366 -7.65 -0.17 65.46
CA LYS A 366 -7.74 -0.91 66.73
C LYS A 366 -8.87 -1.94 66.75
N SER A 367 -9.96 -1.61 66.05
CA SER A 367 -11.13 -2.44 65.71
C SER A 367 -11.69 -1.93 64.36
N ILE A 368 -12.47 -2.75 63.64
CA ILE A 368 -13.08 -2.31 62.36
C ILE A 368 -14.14 -1.24 62.66
N PRO A 369 -14.05 -0.03 62.07
CA PRO A 369 -15.07 1.00 62.29
C PRO A 369 -16.40 0.58 61.66
N MET A 370 -17.49 0.56 62.44
CA MET A 370 -18.83 0.15 61.96
C MET A 370 -19.30 0.95 60.74
N ALA A 371 -18.92 2.23 60.63
CA ALA A 371 -19.19 3.06 59.46
C ALA A 371 -18.44 2.56 58.21
N ALA A 372 -17.16 2.19 58.34
CA ALA A 372 -16.34 1.66 57.25
C ALA A 372 -16.82 0.27 56.80
N LEU A 373 -17.18 -0.62 57.74
CA LEU A 373 -17.76 -1.93 57.43
C LEU A 373 -19.11 -1.80 56.73
N LYS A 374 -19.98 -0.87 57.17
CA LYS A 374 -21.26 -0.59 56.52
C LYS A 374 -21.07 -0.02 55.11
N GLN A 375 -20.11 0.88 54.94
CA GLN A 375 -19.76 1.43 53.62
C GLN A 375 -19.22 0.33 52.70
N PHE A 376 -18.27 -0.49 53.14
CA PHE A 376 -17.76 -1.65 52.40
C PHE A 376 -18.87 -2.64 51.98
N LYS A 377 -19.82 -2.94 52.88
CA LYS A 377 -20.96 -3.81 52.56
C LYS A 377 -21.91 -3.19 51.52
N VAL A 378 -22.12 -1.88 51.55
CA VAL A 378 -22.88 -1.16 50.51
C VAL A 378 -22.10 -1.15 49.20
N ASP A 379 -20.81 -0.84 49.24
CA ASP A 379 -19.95 -0.74 48.05
C ASP A 379 -19.87 -2.10 47.34
N ASN A 380 -19.61 -3.21 48.05
CA ASN A 380 -19.63 -4.57 47.49
C ASN A 380 -21.01 -4.93 46.89
N GLN A 381 -22.13 -4.56 47.55
CA GLN A 381 -23.46 -4.76 46.97
C GLN A 381 -23.67 -3.95 45.69
N THR A 382 -23.15 -2.72 45.62
CA THR A 382 -23.23 -1.90 44.41
C THR A 382 -22.33 -2.44 43.30
N GLN A 383 -21.14 -2.98 43.61
CA GLN A 383 -20.22 -3.62 42.66
C GLN A 383 -20.85 -4.88 42.04
N VAL A 384 -21.40 -5.79 42.85
CA VAL A 384 -22.12 -6.98 42.33
C VAL A 384 -23.34 -6.59 41.49
N ALA A 385 -24.07 -5.54 41.89
CA ALA A 385 -25.18 -5.01 41.10
C ALA A 385 -24.74 -4.26 39.82
N GLN A 386 -23.51 -3.76 39.77
CA GLN A 386 -22.88 -3.19 38.58
C GLN A 386 -22.47 -4.31 37.62
N ALA A 387 -21.73 -5.31 38.11
CA ALA A 387 -21.26 -6.48 37.36
C ALA A 387 -22.41 -7.24 36.69
N LYS A 388 -23.52 -7.48 37.40
CA LYS A 388 -24.73 -8.08 36.83
C LYS A 388 -25.31 -7.26 35.66
N ARG A 389 -25.28 -5.93 35.73
CA ARG A 389 -25.72 -5.06 34.61
C ARG A 389 -24.72 -5.06 33.46
N ASP A 390 -23.44 -5.24 33.75
CA ASP A 390 -22.39 -5.30 32.72
C ASP A 390 -22.46 -6.62 31.94
N LEU A 391 -22.80 -7.73 32.62
CA LEU A 391 -23.13 -8.99 31.96
C LEU A 391 -24.33 -8.85 31.00
N MET A 392 -25.41 -8.17 31.42
CA MET A 392 -26.59 -7.86 30.56
C MET A 392 -26.24 -6.98 29.34
N LEU A 393 -25.14 -6.23 29.40
CA LEU A 393 -24.66 -5.36 28.32
C LEU A 393 -23.68 -6.06 27.36
N LEU A 394 -23.20 -7.26 27.70
CA LEU A 394 -22.27 -8.00 26.85
C LEU A 394 -22.86 -8.36 25.46
N PRO A 395 -24.14 -8.78 25.31
CA PRO A 395 -24.71 -9.10 23.99
C PRO A 395 -24.70 -7.91 23.02
N SER A 396 -24.97 -6.69 23.51
CA SER A 396 -24.93 -5.49 22.66
C SER A 396 -23.50 -5.06 22.30
N LEU A 397 -22.52 -5.33 23.17
CA LEU A 397 -21.10 -5.17 22.84
C LEU A 397 -20.68 -6.14 21.72
N PHE A 398 -21.02 -7.43 21.82
CA PHE A 398 -20.68 -8.42 20.78
C PHE A 398 -21.30 -8.07 19.43
N ARG A 399 -22.53 -7.53 19.43
CA ARG A 399 -23.18 -7.02 18.21
C ARG A 399 -22.46 -5.78 17.64
N LEU A 400 -22.04 -4.83 18.48
CA LEU A 400 -21.23 -3.68 18.06
C LEU A 400 -19.89 -4.14 17.47
N LEU A 401 -19.25 -5.15 18.08
CA LEU A 401 -17.99 -5.72 17.63
C LEU A 401 -18.14 -6.37 16.25
N GLN A 402 -19.18 -7.16 16.02
CA GLN A 402 -19.49 -7.70 14.68
C GLN A 402 -19.64 -6.59 13.64
N TYR A 403 -20.32 -5.47 13.96
CA TYR A 403 -20.40 -4.34 13.03
C TYR A 403 -19.04 -3.67 12.79
N LEU A 404 -18.25 -3.40 13.83
CA LEU A 404 -16.92 -2.77 13.71
C LEU A 404 -15.94 -3.63 12.89
N PHE A 405 -15.96 -4.95 13.06
CA PHE A 405 -15.12 -5.85 12.27
C PHE A 405 -15.58 -5.94 10.82
N THR A 406 -16.88 -6.13 10.56
CA THR A 406 -17.41 -6.12 9.19
C THR A 406 -17.14 -4.80 8.47
N GLU A 407 -17.27 -3.67 9.16
CA GLU A 407 -16.93 -2.33 8.64
C GLU A 407 -15.43 -2.20 8.33
N SER A 408 -14.56 -2.65 9.23
CA SER A 408 -13.10 -2.52 9.06
C SER A 408 -12.59 -3.35 7.90
N VAL A 409 -13.07 -4.59 7.80
CA VAL A 409 -12.73 -5.50 6.70
C VAL A 409 -13.36 -5.04 5.38
N TYR A 410 -14.57 -4.45 5.40
CA TYR A 410 -15.15 -3.80 4.23
C TYR A 410 -14.27 -2.66 3.70
N PHE A 411 -13.77 -1.79 4.57
CA PHE A 411 -12.85 -0.71 4.17
C PHE A 411 -11.51 -1.24 3.67
N MET A 412 -10.96 -2.30 4.27
CA MET A 412 -9.76 -3.00 3.78
C MET A 412 -9.95 -3.52 2.33
N VAL A 413 -11.09 -4.15 2.04
CA VAL A 413 -11.45 -4.61 0.69
C VAL A 413 -11.57 -3.43 -0.27
N LEU A 414 -12.27 -2.36 0.11
CA LEU A 414 -12.39 -1.16 -0.73
C LEU A 414 -11.04 -0.48 -1.00
N ALA A 415 -10.17 -0.36 0.00
CA ALA A 415 -8.83 0.21 -0.14
C ALA A 415 -7.98 -0.62 -1.12
N SER A 416 -7.98 -1.94 -0.96
CA SER A 416 -7.27 -2.89 -1.83
C SER A 416 -7.75 -2.80 -3.29
N ILE A 417 -9.06 -2.72 -3.51
CA ILE A 417 -9.67 -2.58 -4.84
C ILE A 417 -9.38 -1.20 -5.44
N HIS A 418 -9.38 -0.16 -4.61
CA HIS A 418 -9.01 1.18 -5.04
C HIS A 418 -7.55 1.22 -5.50
N HIS A 419 -6.64 0.64 -4.72
CA HIS A 419 -5.22 0.57 -5.04
C HIS A 419 -4.95 -0.19 -6.34
N LEU A 420 -5.48 -1.42 -6.47
CA LEU A 420 -5.36 -2.25 -7.67
C LEU A 420 -5.86 -1.52 -8.94
N HIS A 421 -6.99 -0.82 -8.84
CA HIS A 421 -7.49 0.02 -9.93
C HIS A 421 -6.52 1.16 -10.28
N MET A 422 -5.97 1.86 -9.28
CA MET A 422 -5.05 2.96 -9.51
C MET A 422 -3.78 2.48 -10.21
N GLN A 423 -3.28 1.29 -9.87
CA GLN A 423 -2.13 0.68 -10.55
C GLN A 423 -2.45 0.32 -12.01
N PHE A 424 -3.56 -0.37 -12.30
CA PHE A 424 -3.97 -0.65 -13.68
C PHE A 424 -4.33 0.61 -14.50
N SER A 425 -4.59 1.74 -13.84
CA SER A 425 -4.87 3.03 -14.49
C SER A 425 -3.64 3.94 -14.60
N ALA A 426 -2.51 3.58 -14.00
CA ALA A 426 -1.30 4.39 -13.99
C ALA A 426 -0.63 4.39 -15.37
N ALA A 427 0.00 5.52 -15.72
CA ALA A 427 0.78 5.64 -16.96
C ALA A 427 2.12 4.90 -16.86
N ASP A 428 2.80 5.03 -15.71
CA ASP A 428 4.16 4.54 -15.45
C ASP A 428 4.22 3.50 -14.31
N GLY A 429 3.10 2.80 -14.05
CA GLY A 429 2.93 1.93 -12.89
C GLY A 429 3.01 0.44 -13.21
N CYS A 430 4.11 -0.19 -12.79
CA CYS A 430 4.37 -1.64 -12.74
C CYS A 430 4.20 -2.42 -14.06
N ALA A 431 5.28 -2.98 -14.59
CA ALA A 431 5.24 -3.75 -15.83
C ALA A 431 5.00 -5.26 -15.59
N ILE A 432 3.79 -5.75 -15.89
CA ILE A 432 3.57 -7.18 -16.11
C ILE A 432 4.08 -7.51 -17.52
N THR A 433 4.95 -8.52 -17.67
CA THR A 433 5.46 -8.88 -19.01
C THR A 433 4.42 -9.63 -19.82
N VAL A 434 4.30 -9.25 -21.09
CA VAL A 434 3.46 -9.90 -22.10
C VAL A 434 4.34 -10.31 -23.27
N ALA A 435 4.55 -11.61 -23.43
CA ALA A 435 5.18 -12.17 -24.61
C ALA A 435 4.19 -12.13 -25.78
N VAL A 436 4.70 -11.86 -26.98
CA VAL A 436 3.97 -12.09 -28.23
C VAL A 436 4.49 -13.37 -28.86
N SER A 437 3.59 -14.23 -29.34
CA SER A 437 3.86 -15.45 -30.09
C SER A 437 3.05 -15.47 -31.40
N PHE A 438 3.58 -16.10 -32.46
CA PHE A 438 2.84 -16.35 -33.70
C PHE A 438 2.22 -17.75 -33.64
N LEU A 439 0.93 -17.88 -33.96
CA LEU A 439 0.27 -19.19 -33.97
C LEU A 439 0.61 -19.95 -35.27
N GLU A 440 1.15 -21.16 -35.18
CA GLU A 440 1.54 -21.94 -36.37
C GLU A 440 0.36 -22.36 -37.27
N LYS A 441 -0.88 -22.36 -36.75
CA LYS A 441 -2.07 -22.89 -37.43
C LYS A 441 -3.03 -21.83 -37.97
N ASP A 442 -2.98 -20.59 -37.49
CA ASP A 442 -3.88 -19.52 -37.90
C ASP A 442 -3.12 -18.40 -38.62
N ALA A 443 -3.41 -18.22 -39.91
CA ALA A 443 -2.73 -17.26 -40.78
C ALA A 443 -2.78 -15.79 -40.29
N ASN A 444 -3.74 -15.45 -39.42
CA ASN A 444 -3.90 -14.13 -38.81
C ASN A 444 -3.68 -14.12 -37.28
N GLY A 445 -3.41 -15.26 -36.64
CA GLY A 445 -3.33 -15.38 -35.18
C GLY A 445 -2.01 -14.88 -34.59
N MET A 446 -2.04 -13.77 -33.84
CA MET A 446 -1.00 -13.42 -32.87
C MET A 446 -1.55 -13.70 -31.49
N THR A 447 -0.81 -14.48 -30.70
CA THR A 447 -1.12 -14.77 -29.31
C THR A 447 -0.35 -13.85 -28.40
N LEU A 448 -1.03 -13.38 -27.36
CA LEU A 448 -0.43 -12.67 -26.24
C LEU A 448 -0.40 -13.65 -25.07
N GLU A 449 0.76 -13.83 -24.46
CA GLU A 449 0.98 -14.66 -23.30
C GLU A 449 1.52 -13.77 -22.17
N PRO A 450 0.71 -13.41 -21.16
CA PRO A 450 -0.69 -13.79 -20.96
C PRO A 450 -1.69 -13.11 -21.91
N SER A 451 -2.86 -13.72 -22.07
CA SER A 451 -3.96 -13.12 -22.83
C SER A 451 -4.78 -12.12 -21.98
N GLU A 452 -5.65 -11.35 -22.64
CA GLU A 452 -6.65 -10.52 -21.94
C GLU A 452 -7.50 -11.36 -20.97
N GLN A 453 -7.86 -12.59 -21.38
CA GLN A 453 -8.71 -13.47 -20.58
C GLN A 453 -7.99 -13.98 -19.34
N ASP A 454 -6.71 -14.33 -19.44
CA ASP A 454 -5.90 -14.78 -18.29
C ASP A 454 -5.71 -13.65 -17.28
N MET A 455 -5.34 -12.46 -17.78
CA MET A 455 -5.22 -11.25 -16.94
C MET A 455 -6.52 -10.91 -16.22
N LEU A 456 -7.67 -11.00 -16.91
CA LEU A 456 -8.98 -10.81 -16.30
C LEU A 456 -9.29 -11.93 -15.29
N HIS A 457 -9.02 -13.19 -15.61
CA HIS A 457 -9.28 -14.33 -14.74
C HIS A 457 -8.52 -14.19 -13.43
N HIS A 458 -7.19 -14.09 -13.48
CA HIS A 458 -6.36 -14.04 -12.27
C HIS A 458 -6.60 -12.76 -11.45
N SER A 459 -6.91 -11.61 -12.09
CA SER A 459 -7.30 -10.40 -11.37
C SER A 459 -8.63 -10.55 -10.63
N MET A 460 -9.63 -11.20 -11.25
CA MET A 460 -10.93 -11.45 -10.62
C MET A 460 -10.84 -12.56 -9.56
N GLU A 461 -9.95 -13.52 -9.73
CA GLU A 461 -9.67 -14.58 -8.77
C GLU A 461 -8.98 -14.04 -7.51
N ALA A 462 -7.96 -13.19 -7.65
CA ALA A 462 -7.33 -12.53 -6.50
C ALA A 462 -8.36 -11.70 -5.69
N LEU A 463 -9.28 -11.00 -6.38
CA LEU A 463 -10.39 -10.30 -5.75
C LEU A 463 -11.37 -11.25 -5.04
N SER A 464 -11.72 -12.39 -5.64
CA SER A 464 -12.65 -13.34 -5.02
C SER A 464 -12.04 -14.04 -3.81
N ARG A 465 -10.76 -14.41 -3.87
CA ARG A 465 -9.97 -14.94 -2.74
C ARG A 465 -9.88 -13.92 -1.60
N LEU A 466 -9.61 -12.63 -1.88
CA LEU A 466 -9.63 -11.56 -0.87
C LEU A 466 -11.01 -11.43 -0.21
N VAL A 467 -12.10 -11.44 -0.98
CA VAL A 467 -13.47 -11.35 -0.43
C VAL A 467 -13.83 -12.60 0.39
N ALA A 468 -13.40 -13.79 -0.03
CA ALA A 468 -13.60 -15.03 0.71
C ALA A 468 -12.87 -15.02 2.06
N LEU A 469 -11.60 -14.60 2.07
CA LEU A 469 -10.80 -14.43 3.28
C LEU A 469 -11.44 -13.39 4.21
N SER A 470 -11.74 -12.22 3.68
CA SER A 470 -12.41 -11.15 4.40
C SER A 470 -13.73 -11.59 5.04
N ASN A 471 -14.49 -12.47 4.37
CA ASN A 471 -15.75 -12.96 4.87
C ASN A 471 -15.62 -13.96 6.03
N SER A 472 -14.56 -14.77 6.11
CA SER A 472 -14.38 -15.70 7.25
C SER A 472 -14.25 -14.92 8.57
N TYR A 473 -13.34 -13.96 8.63
CA TYR A 473 -13.08 -13.10 9.80
C TYR A 473 -14.28 -12.23 10.22
N SER A 474 -15.22 -11.93 9.32
CA SER A 474 -16.39 -11.09 9.64
C SER A 474 -17.39 -11.74 10.61
N SER A 475 -17.29 -13.05 10.86
CA SER A 475 -18.39 -13.86 11.43
C SER A 475 -18.06 -14.67 12.68
N GLU A 476 -16.84 -14.55 13.21
CA GLU A 476 -16.28 -15.54 14.14
C GLU A 476 -16.69 -15.34 15.60
N TYR A 477 -16.93 -14.09 16.04
CA TYR A 477 -17.14 -13.80 17.47
C TYR A 477 -18.54 -14.16 17.96
N ARG A 478 -18.62 -15.24 18.75
CA ARG A 478 -19.87 -15.72 19.39
C ARG A 478 -19.83 -15.53 20.90
N LEU A 479 -20.91 -14.96 21.46
CA LEU A 479 -21.05 -14.73 22.91
C LEU A 479 -20.86 -16.02 23.76
N VAL A 480 -21.28 -17.16 23.21
CA VAL A 480 -21.26 -18.48 23.86
C VAL A 480 -19.84 -19.01 24.10
N GLU A 481 -18.83 -18.49 23.40
CA GLU A 481 -17.42 -18.91 23.57
C GLU A 481 -16.75 -18.33 24.83
N TYR A 482 -17.36 -17.31 25.44
CA TYR A 482 -16.78 -16.55 26.57
C TYR A 482 -17.58 -16.71 27.87
N LEU A 483 -18.88 -16.95 27.76
CA LEU A 483 -19.81 -17.08 28.88
C LEU A 483 -20.12 -18.54 29.16
N THR A 484 -20.21 -18.89 30.44
CA THR A 484 -20.73 -20.19 30.88
C THR A 484 -22.24 -20.28 30.58
N PRO A 485 -22.82 -21.50 30.45
CA PRO A 485 -24.27 -21.67 30.19
C PRO A 485 -25.21 -20.86 31.10
N PRO A 486 -25.02 -20.76 32.44
CA PRO A 486 -25.86 -19.89 33.27
C PRO A 486 -25.64 -18.40 33.02
N GLU A 487 -24.41 -17.96 32.69
CA GLU A 487 -24.14 -16.56 32.34
C GLU A 487 -24.76 -16.18 30.98
N VAL A 488 -24.88 -17.13 30.04
CA VAL A 488 -25.61 -16.91 28.77
C VAL A 488 -27.11 -16.74 29.03
N ALA A 489 -27.69 -17.53 29.94
CA ALA A 489 -29.09 -17.40 30.35
C ALA A 489 -29.35 -16.09 31.12
N ASP A 490 -28.42 -15.67 31.99
CA ASP A 490 -28.44 -14.35 32.65
C ASP A 490 -28.41 -13.23 31.57
N ALA A 491 -27.51 -13.31 30.59
CA ALA A 491 -27.27 -12.23 29.61
C ALA A 491 -28.31 -12.15 28.48
N VAL A 492 -28.91 -13.26 28.06
CA VAL A 492 -29.87 -13.33 26.93
C VAL A 492 -31.12 -14.12 27.36
N PRO A 493 -31.98 -13.55 28.24
CA PRO A 493 -33.14 -14.25 28.78
C PRO A 493 -34.18 -14.68 27.72
N ASP A 494 -34.26 -13.97 26.59
CA ASP A 494 -35.16 -14.29 25.48
C ASP A 494 -34.62 -15.39 24.53
N GLY A 495 -33.37 -15.86 24.72
CA GLY A 495 -32.69 -16.85 23.86
C GLY A 495 -32.41 -16.41 22.41
N LYS A 496 -32.81 -15.20 22.01
CA LYS A 496 -32.71 -14.70 20.62
C LYS A 496 -31.35 -14.06 20.33
N PHE A 497 -30.46 -14.83 19.74
CA PHE A 497 -29.25 -14.29 19.10
C PHE A 497 -29.61 -13.64 17.76
N VAL A 498 -29.29 -12.35 17.60
CA VAL A 498 -29.40 -11.66 16.30
C VAL A 498 -28.13 -11.94 15.51
N SER A 499 -28.27 -12.51 14.31
CA SER A 499 -27.14 -12.76 13.42
C SER A 499 -26.48 -11.46 12.96
N GLY A 500 -25.15 -11.46 12.90
CA GLY A 500 -24.37 -10.34 12.34
C GLY A 500 -24.63 -10.14 10.85
N MET A 501 -24.30 -8.94 10.35
CA MET A 501 -24.40 -8.63 8.93
C MET A 501 -23.20 -9.23 8.18
N ARG A 502 -23.46 -10.04 7.15
CA ARG A 502 -22.41 -10.70 6.36
C ARG A 502 -21.76 -9.72 5.39
N LEU A 503 -20.44 -9.72 5.33
CA LEU A 503 -19.67 -8.86 4.41
C LEU A 503 -20.11 -9.03 2.95
N VAL A 504 -20.33 -10.28 2.51
CA VAL A 504 -20.73 -10.59 1.13
C VAL A 504 -22.07 -9.96 0.75
N ASP A 505 -23.01 -9.82 1.69
CA ASP A 505 -24.30 -9.18 1.39
C ASP A 505 -24.15 -7.65 1.30
N LEU A 506 -23.29 -7.05 2.12
CA LEU A 506 -22.91 -5.64 2.06
C LEU A 506 -22.26 -5.31 0.70
N LEU A 507 -21.21 -6.06 0.31
CA LEU A 507 -20.50 -5.89 -0.97
C LEU A 507 -21.42 -6.10 -2.19
N LYS A 508 -22.42 -6.98 -2.09
CA LYS A 508 -23.43 -7.15 -3.14
C LYS A 508 -24.33 -5.92 -3.30
N SER A 509 -24.63 -5.22 -2.21
CA SER A 509 -25.46 -4.01 -2.22
C SER A 509 -24.71 -2.72 -2.56
N ASP A 510 -23.38 -2.73 -2.60
CA ASP A 510 -22.56 -1.54 -2.86
C ASP A 510 -22.31 -1.32 -4.37
N ASP A 511 -23.03 -0.37 -4.95
CA ASP A 511 -22.83 0.09 -6.33
C ASP A 511 -21.41 0.64 -6.58
N GLY A 512 -20.76 1.21 -5.56
CA GLY A 512 -19.40 1.75 -5.62
C GLY A 512 -18.36 0.65 -5.84
N PHE A 513 -18.41 -0.41 -5.03
CA PHE A 513 -17.65 -1.64 -5.24
C PHE A 513 -17.86 -2.20 -6.66
N HIS A 514 -19.10 -2.38 -7.10
CA HIS A 514 -19.38 -2.91 -8.44
C HIS A 514 -18.89 -2.00 -9.57
N ALA A 515 -18.96 -0.67 -9.38
CA ALA A 515 -18.43 0.30 -10.33
C ALA A 515 -16.90 0.19 -10.41
N LYS A 516 -16.19 0.08 -9.28
CA LYS A 516 -14.72 -0.03 -9.25
C LYS A 516 -14.22 -1.36 -9.85
N VAL A 517 -14.89 -2.48 -9.58
CA VAL A 517 -14.62 -3.79 -10.22
C VAL A 517 -14.86 -3.73 -11.73
N ARG A 518 -15.94 -3.06 -12.18
CA ARG A 518 -16.16 -2.80 -13.62
C ARG A 518 -15.04 -1.94 -14.21
N SER A 519 -14.59 -0.91 -13.53
CA SER A 519 -13.49 -0.05 -13.99
C SER A 519 -12.16 -0.79 -14.10
N ILE A 520 -11.84 -1.72 -13.18
CA ILE A 520 -10.67 -2.61 -13.30
C ILE A 520 -10.74 -3.44 -14.59
N ARG A 521 -11.87 -4.10 -14.85
CA ARG A 521 -12.06 -4.88 -16.08
C ARG A 521 -11.93 -4.01 -17.33
N THR A 522 -12.45 -2.78 -17.29
CA THR A 522 -12.33 -1.82 -18.40
C THR A 522 -10.88 -1.34 -18.58
N ALA A 523 -10.14 -1.06 -17.51
CA ALA A 523 -8.73 -0.65 -17.59
C ALA A 523 -7.86 -1.73 -18.25
N ILE A 524 -8.03 -3.00 -17.84
CA ILE A 524 -7.35 -4.14 -18.47
C ILE A 524 -7.70 -4.22 -19.97
N LYS A 525 -8.98 -4.14 -20.34
CA LYS A 525 -9.40 -4.14 -21.75
C LYS A 525 -8.84 -2.97 -22.56
N VAL A 526 -8.78 -1.78 -21.99
CA VAL A 526 -8.20 -0.60 -22.64
C VAL A 526 -6.69 -0.77 -22.82
N ALA A 527 -5.98 -1.40 -21.88
CA ALA A 527 -4.56 -1.73 -22.04
C ALA A 527 -4.36 -2.76 -23.17
N PHE A 528 -5.10 -3.88 -23.16
CA PHE A 528 -4.97 -4.92 -24.20
C PHE A 528 -5.38 -4.44 -25.60
N THR A 529 -6.39 -3.58 -25.73
CA THR A 529 -6.72 -2.97 -27.04
C THR A 529 -5.62 -2.03 -27.54
N LYS A 530 -4.96 -1.25 -26.66
CA LYS A 530 -3.75 -0.48 -27.03
C LYS A 530 -2.63 -1.41 -27.47
N VAL A 531 -2.32 -2.45 -26.69
CA VAL A 531 -1.32 -3.49 -27.06
C VAL A 531 -1.64 -4.05 -28.45
N ALA A 532 -2.87 -4.48 -28.71
CA ALA A 532 -3.28 -5.01 -30.01
C ALA A 532 -3.11 -4.00 -31.16
N THR A 533 -3.26 -2.69 -30.94
CA THR A 533 -2.94 -1.69 -31.97
C THR A 533 -1.44 -1.52 -32.23
N HIS A 534 -0.59 -1.60 -31.20
CA HIS A 534 0.87 -1.51 -31.35
C HIS A 534 1.47 -2.79 -31.96
N VAL A 535 0.96 -3.97 -31.56
CA VAL A 535 1.44 -5.27 -32.03
C VAL A 535 1.18 -5.47 -33.54
N LYS A 536 0.25 -4.71 -34.16
CA LYS A 536 0.14 -4.63 -35.63
C LYS A 536 1.42 -4.17 -36.34
N SER A 537 2.35 -3.52 -35.67
CA SER A 537 3.67 -3.21 -36.28
C SER A 537 4.58 -4.44 -36.40
N PHE A 538 4.40 -5.45 -35.54
CA PHE A 538 5.10 -6.75 -35.65
C PHE A 538 4.57 -7.65 -36.77
N GLU A 539 3.37 -7.38 -37.32
CA GLU A 539 2.86 -8.07 -38.52
C GLU A 539 3.83 -7.96 -39.71
N THR A 540 4.70 -6.95 -39.73
CA THR A 540 5.77 -6.83 -40.73
C THR A 540 6.79 -7.98 -40.69
N LEU A 541 6.92 -8.68 -39.56
CA LEU A 541 7.78 -9.86 -39.40
C LEU A 541 7.05 -11.17 -39.75
N ARG A 542 5.71 -11.21 -39.78
CA ARG A 542 4.95 -12.43 -40.13
C ARG A 542 5.30 -12.97 -41.53
N PRO A 543 5.43 -12.15 -42.60
CA PRO A 543 5.89 -12.62 -43.91
C PRO A 543 7.27 -13.27 -43.88
N ILE A 544 8.15 -12.88 -42.95
CA ILE A 544 9.47 -13.49 -42.75
C ILE A 544 9.29 -14.86 -42.08
N TYR A 545 8.54 -14.90 -40.98
CA TYR A 545 8.25 -16.13 -40.23
C TYR A 545 7.60 -17.21 -41.10
N SER A 546 6.53 -16.87 -41.83
CA SER A 546 5.85 -17.80 -42.74
C SER A 546 6.74 -18.24 -43.90
N ALA A 547 7.57 -17.34 -44.45
CA ALA A 547 8.45 -17.68 -45.57
C ALA A 547 9.60 -18.62 -45.16
N ILE A 548 10.08 -18.53 -43.92
CA ILE A 548 11.09 -19.45 -43.37
C ILE A 548 10.49 -20.83 -43.10
N GLN A 549 9.20 -20.91 -42.73
CA GLN A 549 8.49 -22.17 -42.49
C GLN A 549 8.12 -22.93 -43.79
N ASN A 550 8.16 -22.28 -44.96
CA ASN A 550 7.69 -22.86 -46.22
C ASN A 550 8.67 -23.92 -46.79
N PRO A 551 8.26 -25.19 -46.96
CA PRO A 551 9.13 -26.25 -47.48
C PRO A 551 9.51 -26.07 -48.96
N SER A 552 8.80 -25.22 -49.70
CA SER A 552 9.11 -24.89 -51.11
C SER A 552 10.26 -23.89 -51.28
N ASP A 553 10.75 -23.29 -50.19
CA ASP A 553 11.89 -22.33 -50.19
C ASP A 553 13.20 -23.01 -49.72
N VAL A 554 13.21 -24.35 -49.67
CA VAL A 554 14.40 -25.17 -49.40
C VAL A 554 15.36 -25.11 -50.59
N LEU A 555 16.66 -24.95 -50.31
CA LEU A 555 17.71 -24.95 -51.34
C LEU A 555 17.78 -26.32 -52.04
N PRO A 556 17.98 -26.39 -53.37
CA PRO A 556 18.07 -27.66 -54.08
C PRO A 556 19.19 -28.56 -53.56
N THR A 557 18.89 -29.83 -53.34
CA THR A 557 19.88 -30.87 -53.04
C THR A 557 20.63 -31.31 -54.29
N MET A 558 21.93 -31.62 -54.15
CA MET A 558 22.82 -31.95 -55.27
C MET A 558 22.74 -33.44 -55.66
N ASP A 559 21.54 -33.91 -56.00
CA ASP A 559 21.27 -35.35 -56.14
C ASP A 559 21.64 -35.96 -57.51
N LYS A 560 22.17 -35.17 -58.46
CA LYS A 560 22.60 -35.65 -59.79
C LYS A 560 23.91 -35.00 -60.26
N VAL A 561 24.96 -35.81 -60.36
CA VAL A 561 26.31 -35.38 -60.75
C VAL A 561 26.43 -35.11 -62.27
N ASP A 562 25.64 -35.81 -63.09
CA ASP A 562 25.82 -35.85 -64.56
C ASP A 562 25.44 -34.55 -65.30
N GLN A 563 24.77 -33.61 -64.64
CA GLN A 563 24.37 -32.30 -65.19
C GLN A 563 24.95 -31.14 -64.38
N TYR A 564 26.05 -31.36 -63.68
CA TYR A 564 26.60 -30.40 -62.71
C TYR A 564 26.91 -29.02 -63.34
N MET A 565 27.75 -28.98 -64.38
CA MET A 565 28.22 -27.73 -64.99
C MET A 565 27.11 -26.93 -65.70
N GLU A 566 26.06 -27.59 -66.21
CA GLU A 566 24.89 -26.92 -66.80
C GLU A 566 24.04 -26.21 -65.73
N ASN A 567 23.96 -26.77 -64.52
CA ASN A 567 23.14 -26.24 -63.43
C ASN A 567 23.85 -25.19 -62.56
N VAL A 568 25.18 -25.13 -62.58
CA VAL A 568 26.00 -24.17 -61.78
C VAL A 568 25.49 -22.72 -61.88
N PRO A 569 25.22 -22.12 -63.05
CA PRO A 569 24.76 -20.73 -63.13
C PRO A 569 23.38 -20.50 -62.49
N ILE A 570 22.48 -21.48 -62.59
CA ILE A 570 21.12 -21.42 -62.04
C ILE A 570 21.17 -21.55 -60.52
N LEU A 571 21.93 -22.52 -60.01
CA LEU A 571 22.16 -22.74 -58.58
C LEU A 571 22.85 -21.53 -57.95
N LEU A 572 23.93 -21.01 -58.55
CA LEU A 572 24.65 -19.84 -58.06
C LEU A 572 23.76 -18.60 -57.95
N LYS A 573 22.93 -18.32 -58.97
CA LYS A 573 21.95 -17.23 -58.95
C LYS A 573 20.89 -17.42 -57.86
N THR A 574 20.45 -18.66 -57.64
CA THR A 574 19.46 -19.00 -56.60
C THR A 574 20.04 -18.79 -55.20
N ILE A 575 21.25 -19.28 -54.94
CA ILE A 575 22.00 -19.09 -53.68
C ILE A 575 22.20 -17.60 -53.39
N GLN A 576 22.72 -16.83 -54.35
CA GLN A 576 22.93 -15.38 -54.17
C GLN A 576 21.62 -14.62 -53.89
N THR A 577 20.52 -15.02 -54.53
CA THR A 577 19.19 -14.42 -54.28
C THR A 577 18.68 -14.75 -52.88
N LYS A 578 18.88 -15.99 -52.42
CA LYS A 578 18.54 -16.43 -51.06
C LYS A 578 19.35 -15.67 -50.00
N ILE A 579 20.68 -15.57 -50.15
CA ILE A 579 21.56 -14.85 -49.21
C ILE A 579 21.13 -13.38 -49.07
N ARG A 580 20.96 -12.65 -50.18
CA ARG A 580 20.49 -11.25 -50.15
C ARG A 580 19.14 -11.06 -49.45
N ARG A 581 18.24 -12.04 -49.59
CA ARG A 581 16.93 -12.05 -48.92
C ARG A 581 17.07 -12.30 -47.41
N LEU A 582 17.94 -13.24 -47.00
CA LEU A 582 18.28 -13.48 -45.59
C LEU A 582 18.92 -12.23 -44.93
N ASP A 583 19.80 -11.53 -45.63
CA ASP A 583 20.42 -10.28 -45.14
C ASP A 583 19.38 -9.16 -44.96
N THR A 584 18.46 -9.04 -45.92
CA THR A 584 17.34 -8.08 -45.84
C THR A 584 16.44 -8.38 -44.63
N TRP A 585 16.11 -9.66 -44.40
CA TRP A 585 15.32 -10.09 -43.25
C TRP A 585 16.03 -9.88 -41.91
N GLN A 586 17.34 -10.17 -41.83
CA GLN A 586 18.13 -9.89 -40.63
C GLN A 586 18.13 -8.39 -40.30
N HIS A 587 18.29 -7.53 -41.30
CA HIS A 587 18.24 -6.08 -41.10
C HIS A 587 16.84 -5.62 -40.61
N GLN A 588 15.77 -6.21 -41.13
CA GLN A 588 14.40 -5.95 -40.66
C GLN A 588 14.18 -6.39 -39.20
N CYS A 589 14.70 -7.56 -38.81
CA CYS A 589 14.65 -8.03 -37.43
C CYS A 589 15.37 -7.06 -36.47
N HIS A 590 16.59 -6.63 -36.81
CA HIS A 590 17.37 -5.68 -36.00
C HIS A 590 16.79 -4.27 -35.93
N LYS A 591 16.05 -3.84 -36.97
CA LYS A 591 15.36 -2.53 -36.99
C LYS A 591 14.13 -2.50 -36.08
N THR A 592 13.58 -3.66 -35.74
CA THR A 592 12.32 -3.75 -34.99
C THR A 592 12.57 -3.60 -33.48
N GLN A 593 11.83 -2.73 -32.81
CA GLN A 593 11.97 -2.51 -31.37
C GLN A 593 11.53 -3.76 -30.59
N ALA A 594 12.36 -4.19 -29.64
CA ALA A 594 12.19 -5.48 -28.98
C ALA A 594 11.32 -5.46 -27.69
N SER A 595 11.05 -4.29 -27.11
CA SER A 595 10.05 -4.12 -26.03
C SER A 595 9.42 -2.73 -25.95
N TRP A 596 8.21 -2.65 -25.38
CA TRP A 596 7.44 -1.43 -25.13
C TRP A 596 6.71 -1.50 -23.78
N SER A 597 6.67 -0.39 -23.05
CA SER A 597 5.72 -0.19 -21.94
C SER A 597 4.41 0.45 -22.45
N ILE A 598 3.27 -0.13 -22.07
CA ILE A 598 1.92 0.36 -22.38
C ILE A 598 1.11 0.32 -21.08
N GLY A 599 1.19 1.38 -20.29
CA GLY A 599 0.64 1.42 -18.94
C GLY A 599 1.31 0.38 -18.04
N PHE A 600 0.52 -0.50 -17.45
CA PHE A 600 0.98 -1.59 -16.57
C PHE A 600 1.50 -2.85 -17.30
N LEU A 601 1.65 -2.81 -18.62
CA LEU A 601 2.11 -3.96 -19.42
C LEU A 601 3.45 -3.63 -20.09
N GLU A 602 4.46 -4.49 -19.96
CA GLU A 602 5.64 -4.46 -20.85
C GLU A 602 5.53 -5.59 -21.88
N VAL A 603 5.34 -5.20 -23.14
CA VAL A 603 5.26 -6.14 -24.27
C VAL A 603 6.68 -6.51 -24.69
N HIS A 604 6.99 -7.80 -24.75
CA HIS A 604 8.28 -8.34 -25.15
C HIS A 604 8.18 -9.16 -26.44
N CYS A 605 9.03 -8.85 -27.41
CA CYS A 605 9.15 -9.60 -28.67
C CYS A 605 10.57 -10.12 -28.93
N ARG A 606 11.45 -10.03 -27.93
CA ARG A 606 12.82 -10.58 -27.96
C ARG A 606 12.83 -12.07 -28.33
N HIS A 607 11.85 -12.86 -27.87
CA HIS A 607 11.80 -14.29 -28.16
C HIS A 607 11.63 -14.57 -29.66
N ILE A 608 10.59 -14.01 -30.30
CA ILE A 608 10.38 -14.11 -31.77
C ILE A 608 11.61 -13.59 -32.54
N ILE A 609 12.17 -12.45 -32.14
CA ILE A 609 13.33 -11.86 -32.84
C ILE A 609 14.55 -12.77 -32.74
N SER A 610 14.85 -13.33 -31.57
CA SER A 610 15.95 -14.29 -31.39
C SER A 610 15.73 -15.57 -32.19
N GLU A 611 14.52 -16.14 -32.16
CA GLU A 611 14.18 -17.35 -32.91
C GLU A 611 14.31 -17.13 -34.43
N LEU A 612 13.80 -16.01 -34.95
CA LEU A 612 13.95 -15.62 -36.36
C LEU A 612 15.43 -15.46 -36.74
N LEU A 613 16.24 -14.79 -35.90
CA LEU A 613 17.66 -14.61 -36.15
C LEU A 613 18.43 -15.94 -36.13
N GLU A 614 18.08 -16.86 -35.24
CA GLU A 614 18.64 -18.21 -35.20
C GLU A 614 18.30 -18.98 -36.49
N ARG A 615 17.02 -19.07 -36.87
CA ARG A 615 16.58 -19.73 -38.11
C ARG A 615 17.19 -19.11 -39.37
N ILE A 616 17.33 -17.77 -39.42
CA ILE A 616 18.01 -17.06 -40.52
C ILE A 616 19.49 -17.48 -40.59
N ASN A 617 20.18 -17.59 -39.46
CA ASN A 617 21.57 -18.04 -39.41
C ASN A 617 21.71 -19.51 -39.83
N THR A 618 20.80 -20.40 -39.43
CA THR A 618 20.79 -21.80 -39.90
C THR A 618 20.67 -21.88 -41.41
N GLN A 619 19.70 -21.17 -42.00
CA GLN A 619 19.50 -21.12 -43.45
C GLN A 619 20.68 -20.48 -44.20
N ARG A 620 21.33 -19.46 -43.62
CA ARG A 620 22.55 -18.86 -44.17
C ARG A 620 23.70 -19.86 -44.18
N SER A 621 23.92 -20.60 -43.08
CA SER A 621 24.95 -21.64 -42.99
C SER A 621 24.74 -22.73 -44.05
N MET A 622 23.50 -23.18 -44.26
CA MET A 622 23.18 -24.13 -45.35
C MET A 622 23.49 -23.56 -46.73
N ALA A 623 23.16 -22.29 -47.00
CA ALA A 623 23.48 -21.62 -48.26
C ALA A 623 25.00 -21.47 -48.48
N HIS A 624 25.76 -21.20 -47.42
CA HIS A 624 27.21 -21.09 -47.46
C HIS A 624 27.88 -22.46 -47.68
N GLN A 625 27.36 -23.51 -47.06
CA GLN A 625 27.82 -24.89 -47.28
C GLN A 625 27.59 -25.31 -48.74
N LEU A 626 26.36 -25.17 -49.25
CA LEU A 626 26.05 -25.49 -50.66
C LEU A 626 26.92 -24.70 -51.65
N LEU A 627 27.23 -23.43 -51.36
CA LEU A 627 28.14 -22.63 -52.17
C LEU A 627 29.59 -23.12 -52.10
N THR A 628 30.02 -23.65 -50.95
CA THR A 628 31.35 -24.24 -50.76
C THR A 628 31.46 -25.56 -51.52
N ASP A 629 30.46 -26.42 -51.44
CA ASP A 629 30.38 -27.69 -52.18
C ASP A 629 30.35 -27.44 -53.70
N LEU A 630 29.54 -26.48 -54.15
CA LEU A 630 29.45 -26.05 -55.55
C LEU A 630 30.76 -25.38 -56.05
N THR A 631 31.56 -24.77 -55.17
CA THR A 631 32.85 -24.20 -55.58
C THR A 631 33.94 -25.28 -55.60
N THR A 632 33.99 -26.14 -54.60
CA THR A 632 35.04 -27.18 -54.46
C THR A 632 34.89 -28.31 -55.48
N GLN A 633 33.67 -28.78 -55.76
CA GLN A 633 33.42 -29.79 -56.80
C GLN A 633 33.70 -29.23 -58.21
N GLY A 634 33.37 -27.96 -58.47
CA GLY A 634 33.71 -27.29 -59.73
C GLY A 634 35.22 -27.12 -59.91
N ILE A 635 35.93 -26.69 -58.85
CA ILE A 635 37.40 -26.65 -58.84
C ILE A 635 37.97 -28.04 -59.13
N LEU A 636 37.48 -29.09 -58.48
CA LEU A 636 37.95 -30.45 -58.66
C LEU A 636 37.79 -30.91 -60.11
N GLN A 637 36.61 -30.72 -60.72
CA GLN A 637 36.34 -31.10 -62.11
C GLN A 637 37.24 -30.36 -63.11
N CYS A 638 37.45 -29.04 -62.94
CA CYS A 638 38.37 -28.28 -63.79
C CYS A 638 39.83 -28.74 -63.59
N VAL A 639 40.26 -29.02 -62.36
CA VAL A 639 41.62 -29.51 -62.06
C VAL A 639 41.86 -30.90 -62.64
N THR A 640 40.89 -31.82 -62.59
CA THR A 640 41.02 -33.16 -63.21
C THR A 640 41.05 -33.05 -64.72
N ALA A 641 40.08 -32.34 -65.34
CA ALA A 641 40.04 -32.16 -66.79
C ALA A 641 41.32 -31.52 -67.35
N LEU A 642 41.88 -30.51 -66.67
CA LEU A 642 43.16 -29.90 -67.07
C LEU A 642 44.35 -30.85 -66.85
N LYS A 643 44.39 -31.64 -65.78
CA LYS A 643 45.45 -32.64 -65.55
C LYS A 643 45.43 -33.73 -66.62
N ASP A 644 44.27 -34.30 -66.90
CA ASP A 644 44.10 -35.40 -67.86
C ASP A 644 44.40 -34.92 -69.29
N ALA A 645 43.99 -33.70 -69.64
CA ALA A 645 44.37 -33.11 -70.92
C ALA A 645 45.89 -32.84 -71.02
N VAL A 646 46.52 -32.40 -69.93
CA VAL A 646 47.98 -32.17 -69.87
C VAL A 646 48.75 -33.48 -69.98
N THR A 647 48.34 -34.58 -69.31
CA THR A 647 49.02 -35.88 -69.43
C THR A 647 48.93 -36.41 -70.86
N ILE A 648 47.74 -36.40 -71.48
CA ILE A 648 47.53 -36.78 -72.88
C ILE A 648 48.42 -35.95 -73.84
N MET A 649 48.68 -34.68 -73.56
CA MET A 649 49.55 -33.83 -74.39
C MET A 649 51.05 -33.99 -74.13
N ASP A 650 51.44 -34.29 -72.90
CA ASP A 650 52.84 -34.49 -72.49
C ASP A 650 53.37 -35.87 -72.89
N GLU A 651 52.50 -36.87 -73.07
CA GLU A 651 52.84 -38.21 -73.56
C GLU A 651 53.62 -38.20 -74.88
N ARG A 652 54.56 -39.15 -75.01
CA ARG A 652 55.45 -39.32 -76.17
C ARG A 652 55.32 -40.74 -76.72
N PRO A 653 54.27 -41.05 -77.50
CA PRO A 653 54.05 -42.39 -78.03
C PRO A 653 55.18 -42.80 -78.99
N GLN A 654 55.63 -44.04 -78.84
CA GLN A 654 56.70 -44.63 -79.64
C GLN A 654 56.16 -45.52 -80.78
N THR A 655 54.93 -46.03 -80.65
CA THR A 655 54.25 -46.81 -81.70
C THR A 655 53.38 -45.90 -82.58
N THR A 656 53.20 -46.30 -83.83
CA THR A 656 52.40 -45.56 -84.81
C THR A 656 50.92 -45.50 -84.44
N GLU A 657 50.40 -46.55 -83.83
CA GLU A 657 49.01 -46.65 -83.35
C GLU A 657 48.75 -45.68 -82.21
N ALA A 658 49.56 -45.73 -81.14
CA ALA A 658 49.43 -44.82 -80.00
C ALA A 658 49.60 -43.33 -80.39
N PHE A 659 50.43 -43.02 -81.40
CA PHE A 659 50.50 -41.65 -81.95
C PHE A 659 49.21 -41.23 -82.67
N CYS A 660 48.55 -42.14 -83.39
CA CYS A 660 47.27 -41.85 -84.04
C CYS A 660 46.14 -41.71 -83.03
N GLU A 661 46.12 -42.54 -81.98
CA GLU A 661 45.17 -42.45 -80.87
C GLU A 661 45.36 -41.16 -80.06
N GLN A 662 46.59 -40.85 -79.63
CA GLN A 662 46.91 -39.59 -78.95
C GLN A 662 46.45 -38.38 -79.77
N ARG A 663 46.72 -38.38 -81.09
CA ARG A 663 46.30 -37.30 -81.99
C ARG A 663 44.78 -37.19 -82.13
N ARG A 664 44.05 -38.31 -82.06
CA ARG A 664 42.58 -38.34 -82.02
C ARG A 664 42.08 -37.73 -80.72
N CYS A 665 42.64 -38.11 -79.57
CA CYS A 665 42.29 -37.55 -78.26
C CYS A 665 42.58 -36.03 -78.18
N ILE A 666 43.74 -35.58 -78.64
CA ILE A 666 44.12 -34.16 -78.66
C ILE A 666 43.20 -33.34 -79.59
N ARG A 667 42.77 -33.91 -80.72
CA ARG A 667 41.76 -33.27 -81.58
C ARG A 667 40.44 -33.07 -80.83
N THR A 668 39.93 -34.10 -80.16
CA THR A 668 38.71 -34.02 -79.34
C THR A 668 38.85 -32.99 -78.21
N LEU A 669 40.01 -32.93 -77.55
CA LEU A 669 40.31 -31.93 -76.51
C LEU A 669 40.31 -30.49 -77.06
N SER A 670 40.83 -30.28 -78.29
CA SER A 670 40.81 -28.97 -78.95
C SER A 670 39.42 -28.58 -79.44
N GLU A 671 38.61 -29.53 -79.91
CA GLU A 671 37.20 -29.29 -80.25
C GLU A 671 36.38 -28.90 -78.99
N ASN A 672 36.72 -29.45 -77.82
CA ASN A 672 36.08 -29.17 -76.52
C ASN A 672 36.71 -27.99 -75.73
N GLU A 673 37.80 -27.38 -76.18
CA GLU A 673 38.56 -26.33 -75.46
C GLU A 673 37.68 -25.15 -75.03
N LYS A 674 36.71 -24.77 -75.89
CA LYS A 674 35.76 -23.68 -75.60
C LYS A 674 34.85 -23.98 -74.41
N LEU A 675 34.45 -25.24 -74.22
CA LEU A 675 33.61 -25.67 -73.10
C LEU A 675 34.42 -25.64 -71.80
N LEU A 676 35.65 -26.17 -71.82
CA LEU A 676 36.54 -26.14 -70.66
C LEU A 676 36.86 -24.71 -70.19
N LEU A 677 37.08 -23.78 -71.13
CA LEU A 677 37.27 -22.35 -70.80
C LEU A 677 35.98 -21.69 -70.26
N GLN A 678 34.80 -22.18 -70.62
CA GLN A 678 33.53 -21.73 -70.08
C GLN A 678 33.30 -22.27 -68.66
N GLU A 679 33.61 -23.55 -68.41
CA GLU A 679 33.57 -24.17 -67.09
C GLU A 679 34.49 -23.46 -66.09
N ILE A 680 35.74 -23.18 -66.48
CA ILE A 680 36.69 -22.42 -65.65
C ILE A 680 36.10 -21.06 -65.25
N ARG A 681 35.45 -20.33 -66.18
CA ARG A 681 34.80 -19.04 -65.86
C ARG A 681 33.61 -19.19 -64.91
N MET A 682 32.81 -20.25 -65.05
CA MET A 682 31.70 -20.53 -64.12
C MET A 682 32.22 -20.81 -62.71
N VAL A 683 33.34 -21.53 -62.59
CA VAL A 683 34.02 -21.80 -61.31
C VAL A 683 34.67 -20.53 -60.74
N GLU A 684 35.25 -19.66 -61.57
CA GLU A 684 35.73 -18.34 -61.12
C GLU A 684 34.61 -17.48 -60.54
N ASP A 685 33.43 -17.47 -61.15
CA ASP A 685 32.29 -16.68 -60.68
C ASP A 685 31.64 -17.28 -59.41
N ALA A 686 31.61 -18.61 -59.29
CA ALA A 686 31.28 -19.29 -58.04
C ALA A 686 32.28 -18.95 -56.91
N TYR A 687 33.59 -19.01 -57.20
CA TYR A 687 34.64 -18.68 -56.24
C TYR A 687 34.64 -17.20 -55.81
N LYS A 688 34.37 -16.27 -56.73
CA LYS A 688 34.15 -14.84 -56.40
C LYS A 688 32.98 -14.68 -55.43
N ALA A 689 31.87 -15.39 -55.66
CA ALA A 689 30.72 -15.38 -54.77
C ALA A 689 31.01 -16.04 -53.41
N LEU A 690 31.76 -17.13 -53.37
CA LEU A 690 32.20 -17.75 -52.12
C LEU A 690 33.06 -16.77 -51.32
N ARG A 691 34.04 -16.13 -51.96
CA ARG A 691 34.93 -15.15 -51.34
C ARG A 691 34.19 -13.92 -50.79
N SER A 692 33.09 -13.49 -51.42
CA SER A 692 32.31 -12.35 -50.92
C SER A 692 31.39 -12.70 -49.75
N ASN A 693 30.82 -13.91 -49.71
CA ASN A 693 29.82 -14.29 -48.71
C ASN A 693 30.39 -15.13 -47.55
N CYS A 694 31.42 -15.95 -47.80
CA CYS A 694 32.10 -16.79 -46.82
C CYS A 694 33.63 -16.77 -47.01
N PRO A 695 34.33 -15.72 -46.54
CA PRO A 695 35.77 -15.57 -46.74
C PRO A 695 36.63 -16.70 -46.16
N ALA A 696 36.17 -17.35 -45.08
CA ALA A 696 36.87 -18.46 -44.44
C ALA A 696 36.92 -19.70 -45.37
N ALA A 697 35.77 -20.20 -45.81
CA ALA A 697 35.70 -21.34 -46.74
C ALA A 697 36.38 -21.04 -48.10
N ALA A 698 36.34 -19.78 -48.54
CA ALA A 698 37.12 -19.35 -49.70
C ALA A 698 38.64 -19.49 -49.47
N SER A 699 39.13 -19.20 -48.26
CA SER A 699 40.55 -19.34 -47.88
C SER A 699 41.04 -20.78 -47.98
N ASP A 700 40.22 -21.75 -47.56
CA ASP A 700 40.59 -23.16 -47.52
C ASP A 700 40.80 -23.75 -48.93
N CYS A 701 40.07 -23.24 -49.93
CA CYS A 701 40.17 -23.69 -51.32
C CYS A 701 41.05 -22.83 -52.24
N VAL A 702 41.65 -21.71 -51.76
CA VAL A 702 42.56 -20.83 -52.55
C VAL A 702 43.62 -21.62 -53.30
N GLY A 703 44.27 -22.58 -52.62
CA GLY A 703 45.38 -23.35 -53.19
C GLY A 703 44.96 -24.19 -54.40
N GLN A 704 43.79 -24.82 -54.33
CA GLN A 704 43.23 -25.61 -55.44
C GLN A 704 42.67 -24.71 -56.55
N PHE A 705 42.09 -23.56 -56.20
CA PHE A 705 41.65 -22.56 -57.18
C PHE A 705 42.84 -22.01 -58.00
N ASN A 706 43.92 -21.59 -57.34
CA ASN A 706 45.15 -21.13 -58.01
C ASN A 706 45.80 -22.23 -58.87
N LEU A 707 45.63 -23.51 -58.50
CA LEU A 707 46.11 -24.63 -59.30
C LEU A 707 45.41 -24.73 -60.66
N ILE A 708 44.15 -24.29 -60.80
CA ILE A 708 43.46 -24.21 -62.11
C ILE A 708 44.25 -23.31 -63.05
N HIS A 709 44.56 -22.08 -62.65
CA HIS A 709 45.30 -21.13 -63.48
C HIS A 709 46.73 -21.62 -63.80
N ALA A 710 47.41 -22.26 -62.84
CA ALA A 710 48.72 -22.86 -63.07
C ALA A 710 48.66 -24.03 -64.08
N LEU A 711 47.65 -24.90 -63.98
CA LEU A 711 47.42 -26.00 -64.90
C LEU A 711 46.95 -25.52 -66.28
N GLN A 712 46.17 -24.43 -66.36
CA GLN A 712 45.76 -23.80 -67.61
C GLN A 712 46.96 -23.18 -68.34
N ALA A 713 47.87 -22.53 -67.61
CA ALA A 713 49.15 -22.08 -68.16
C ALA A 713 50.01 -23.25 -68.66
N LYS A 714 50.07 -24.36 -67.90
CA LYS A 714 50.76 -25.58 -68.33
C LYS A 714 50.11 -26.21 -69.57
N TYR A 715 48.78 -26.31 -69.61
CA TYR A 715 47.99 -26.81 -70.75
C TYR A 715 48.38 -26.08 -72.04
N ASN A 716 48.41 -24.74 -72.01
CA ASN A 716 48.80 -23.92 -73.17
C ASN A 716 50.24 -24.20 -73.63
N LEU A 717 51.18 -24.39 -72.71
CA LEU A 717 52.57 -24.74 -73.03
C LEU A 717 52.70 -26.16 -73.60
N SER A 718 52.05 -27.15 -72.97
CA SER A 718 52.02 -28.54 -73.42
C SER A 718 51.34 -28.67 -74.78
N PHE A 719 50.26 -27.93 -75.05
CA PHE A 719 49.61 -27.86 -76.37
C PHE A 719 50.56 -27.33 -77.45
N GLN A 720 51.22 -26.19 -77.20
CA GLN A 720 52.21 -25.65 -78.14
C GLN A 720 53.41 -26.59 -78.36
N ALA A 721 53.87 -27.27 -77.31
CA ALA A 721 54.94 -28.27 -77.39
C ALA A 721 54.49 -29.51 -78.19
N ASN A 722 53.25 -29.97 -78.00
CA ASN A 722 52.67 -31.08 -78.74
C ASN A 722 52.52 -30.73 -80.23
N VAL A 723 51.97 -29.56 -80.58
CA VAL A 723 51.90 -29.07 -81.97
C VAL A 723 53.27 -29.04 -82.65
N LYS A 724 54.32 -28.62 -81.93
CA LYS A 724 55.72 -28.66 -82.44
C LYS A 724 56.23 -30.09 -82.61
N PHE A 725 55.89 -31.01 -81.71
CA PHE A 725 56.23 -32.43 -81.77
C PHE A 725 55.51 -33.15 -82.91
N SER A 726 54.19 -32.99 -83.07
CA SER A 726 53.42 -33.59 -84.17
C SER A 726 53.93 -33.14 -85.53
N LYS A 727 54.31 -31.85 -85.69
CA LYS A 727 54.93 -31.35 -86.93
C LYS A 727 56.26 -32.04 -87.26
N LYS A 728 57.03 -32.51 -86.26
CA LYS A 728 58.29 -33.24 -86.45
C LYS A 728 58.10 -34.75 -86.64
N MET A 729 57.16 -35.36 -85.92
CA MET A 729 56.94 -36.82 -85.94
C MET A 729 56.04 -37.28 -87.10
N LEU A 730 55.11 -36.43 -87.58
CA LEU A 730 54.19 -36.80 -88.66
C LEU A 730 54.90 -37.21 -89.97
N PRO A 731 55.98 -36.54 -90.43
CA PRO A 731 56.77 -37.01 -91.56
C PRO A 731 57.46 -38.35 -91.30
N VAL A 732 58.00 -38.56 -90.09
CA VAL A 732 58.71 -39.79 -89.69
C VAL A 732 57.76 -40.98 -89.69
N ILE A 733 56.59 -40.82 -89.09
CA ILE A 733 55.54 -41.86 -89.06
C ILE A 733 54.96 -42.09 -90.47
N GLY A 734 54.78 -41.04 -91.27
CA GLY A 734 54.41 -41.17 -92.68
C GLY A 734 55.42 -42.01 -93.47
N GLN A 735 56.72 -41.83 -93.22
CA GLN A 735 57.78 -42.62 -93.83
C GLN A 735 57.81 -44.07 -93.32
N GLN A 736 57.60 -44.30 -92.02
CA GLN A 736 57.49 -45.65 -91.45
C GLN A 736 56.28 -46.41 -92.01
N VAL A 737 55.12 -45.76 -92.13
CA VAL A 737 53.92 -46.33 -92.75
C VAL A 737 54.15 -46.60 -94.23
N ALA A 738 54.80 -45.69 -94.97
CA ALA A 738 55.16 -45.92 -96.38
C ALA A 738 56.14 -47.11 -96.53
N GLN A 739 57.12 -47.27 -95.64
CA GLN A 739 58.03 -48.42 -95.64
C GLN A 739 57.32 -49.73 -95.24
N ALA A 740 56.39 -49.68 -94.28
CA ALA A 740 55.56 -50.84 -93.92
C ALA A 740 54.65 -51.24 -95.08
N LEU A 741 53.99 -50.29 -95.74
CA LEU A 741 53.21 -50.51 -96.96
C LEU A 741 54.06 -51.05 -98.11
N GLN A 742 55.31 -50.59 -98.28
CA GLN A 742 56.24 -51.16 -99.26
C GLN A 742 56.64 -52.60 -98.89
N LYS A 743 56.90 -52.89 -97.62
CA LYS A 743 57.18 -54.25 -97.13
C LYS A 743 55.98 -55.17 -97.37
N PHE A 744 54.77 -54.76 -96.99
CA PHE A 744 53.54 -55.50 -97.25
C PHE A 744 53.27 -55.63 -98.74
N THR A 745 53.50 -54.61 -99.57
CA THR A 745 53.39 -54.71 -101.04
C THR A 745 54.39 -55.72 -101.60
N ALA A 746 55.62 -55.74 -101.10
CA ALA A 746 56.65 -56.72 -101.49
C ALA A 746 56.39 -58.13 -100.93
N GLN A 747 55.65 -58.24 -99.84
CA GLN A 747 55.22 -59.50 -99.22
C GLN A 747 53.99 -60.06 -99.94
N CYS A 748 53.01 -59.22 -100.27
CA CYS A 748 51.91 -59.52 -101.19
C CYS A 748 52.44 -59.91 -102.57
N LYS A 749 53.41 -59.19 -103.14
CA LYS A 749 54.09 -59.62 -104.39
C LYS A 749 54.83 -60.94 -104.22
N ARG A 750 55.47 -61.22 -103.09
CA ARG A 750 56.08 -62.54 -102.83
C ARG A 750 55.04 -63.65 -102.67
N ILE A 751 53.91 -63.39 -102.05
CA ILE A 751 52.79 -64.34 -101.92
C ILE A 751 52.11 -64.55 -103.28
N LEU A 752 51.94 -63.50 -104.08
CA LEU A 752 51.39 -63.54 -105.42
C LEU A 752 52.33 -64.28 -106.37
N ASN A 753 53.63 -64.00 -106.34
CA ASN A 753 54.64 -64.79 -107.04
C ASN A 753 54.72 -66.24 -106.52
N ALA A 754 54.48 -66.50 -105.22
CA ALA A 754 54.44 -67.87 -104.68
C ALA A 754 53.17 -68.62 -105.08
N LEU A 755 52.04 -67.92 -105.27
CA LEU A 755 50.83 -68.46 -105.87
C LEU A 755 51.06 -68.74 -107.36
N GLU A 756 51.67 -67.81 -108.09
CA GLU A 756 52.08 -67.99 -109.50
C GLU A 756 53.10 -69.12 -109.68
N THR A 757 54.08 -69.29 -108.78
CA THR A 757 55.00 -70.44 -108.86
C THR A 757 54.35 -71.74 -108.45
N ASN A 758 53.43 -71.77 -107.48
CA ASN A 758 52.64 -72.99 -107.21
C ASN A 758 51.64 -73.31 -108.35
N VAL A 759 51.24 -72.32 -109.15
CA VAL A 759 50.46 -72.52 -110.38
C VAL A 759 51.33 -72.95 -111.56
N THR A 760 52.57 -72.45 -111.70
CA THR A 760 53.46 -72.81 -112.82
C THR A 760 54.27 -74.10 -112.57
N VAL A 761 54.67 -74.40 -111.34
CA VAL A 761 55.29 -75.69 -110.96
C VAL A 761 54.32 -76.86 -111.14
N ARG A 762 53.01 -76.61 -111.12
CA ARG A 762 51.99 -77.62 -111.48
C ARG A 762 51.90 -77.94 -112.99
N ASN A 763 52.51 -77.11 -113.85
CA ASN A 763 52.26 -77.15 -115.30
C ASN A 763 53.50 -77.51 -116.16
N SER A 764 54.65 -77.86 -115.56
CA SER A 764 55.86 -78.23 -116.34
C SER A 764 56.66 -79.42 -115.81
N GLN A 765 55.98 -80.42 -115.23
CA GLN A 765 56.33 -81.83 -115.44
C GLN A 765 55.06 -82.58 -115.83
N THR A 766 55.06 -83.18 -117.02
CA THR A 766 53.88 -83.77 -117.65
C THR A 766 53.63 -85.22 -117.21
N PHE A 767 52.36 -85.64 -117.38
CA PHE A 767 51.80 -87.00 -117.31
C PHE A 767 51.21 -87.51 -115.97
N ILE A 768 49.88 -87.69 -116.04
CA ILE A 768 49.10 -88.86 -115.58
C ILE A 768 48.91 -89.06 -114.06
N THR A 769 47.67 -88.76 -113.67
CA THR A 769 46.81 -89.44 -112.65
C THR A 769 47.49 -90.23 -111.51
N GLY A 770 47.37 -89.72 -110.30
CA GLY A 770 47.58 -90.53 -109.09
C GLY A 770 47.54 -89.68 -107.81
N LYS A 771 46.64 -90.03 -106.88
CA LYS A 771 46.53 -89.52 -105.50
C LYS A 771 47.92 -89.36 -104.83
N ALA A 772 48.18 -88.38 -103.96
CA ALA A 772 47.31 -88.01 -102.84
C ALA A 772 47.57 -86.60 -102.27
N ASP A 773 46.58 -86.15 -101.51
CA ASP A 773 46.63 -85.37 -100.27
C ASP A 773 47.99 -84.84 -99.78
N PHE A 774 48.03 -83.56 -99.40
CA PHE A 774 48.37 -83.20 -98.01
C PHE A 774 47.84 -81.79 -97.67
N GLU A 775 46.73 -81.75 -96.93
CA GLU A 775 46.45 -80.59 -96.07
C GLU A 775 47.55 -80.48 -95.01
N SER A 776 48.05 -79.27 -94.77
CA SER A 776 48.36 -78.70 -93.43
C SER A 776 49.44 -77.61 -93.52
N LYS A 777 49.40 -76.69 -92.54
CA LYS A 777 50.40 -75.63 -92.29
C LYS A 777 50.40 -74.45 -93.26
N LEU A 778 49.23 -73.84 -93.45
CA LEU A 778 49.11 -72.39 -93.65
C LEU A 778 48.39 -71.76 -92.45
N ASN A 779 49.09 -71.75 -91.30
CA ASN A 779 48.93 -70.71 -90.28
C ASN A 779 50.22 -69.90 -90.30
N PRO A 780 50.12 -68.58 -90.47
CA PRO A 780 50.79 -67.70 -89.51
C PRO A 780 49.95 -66.46 -89.14
N LEU A 781 49.96 -66.16 -87.83
CA LEU A 781 49.85 -64.81 -87.24
C LEU A 781 48.50 -64.07 -87.40
N LEU A 782 47.64 -64.30 -86.40
CA LEU A 782 47.06 -63.21 -85.60
C LEU A 782 47.94 -63.03 -84.36
#